data_AF-A0A5N6UZY8-F1
#
_entry.id   AF-A0A5N6UZY8-F1
#
_cell.length_a   1.000
_cell.length_b   1.000
_cell.length_c   1.000
_cell.angle_alpha   90.00
_cell.angle_beta   90.00
_cell.angle_gamma   90.00
#
_symmetry.space_group_name_H-M   'P 1'
#
loop_
_entity.id
_entity.type
_entity.pdbx_description
1 polymer ?
#
loop_
_entity_poly.entity_id
_entity_poly.type
_entity_poly.pdbx_seq_one_letter_code
_entity_poly.pdbx_strand_id
1 'polypeptide(L)'
;MTELARTLPASWYCSLPLYQLERRAVFMKSWYLLGPVTKFQKVGEKIEYEIAQQPILAFRASGSSSLPEPGEFHVICAKTENPLRYHITSTGLIFTTLSNQAPSFHEYFPDLEPLLERVDFTKLPYRHSIKYEGRFNWKTMVDGYQECLHCQYTHPSFSIYYPPTFYTVHNHQNFSQHIADPNKPDDGLFLYFFPNCTLNVYGGGMSSFRVCPTVDPNITRMEFDYYHMESGEKFEEYFKFVRQVAMEDYELCEKAQDNLGRGVYSEGILNPEKENGVSCDLPRPSIRVAPTLLVLLAGIAFLYRFWPHSSTSTPELLNPKKPTTLGPIPDATEEEDCGVSKESEFPAGWWVSKNVFELEKRALFSKTWLCLSHRNRFAKVGDYQSYEVAGFPIFLILGKDWKVRAFHNVCRHRAYTVTKKECGSSAVLGCRYHGWSYNTYGELTKAPHFDDIPSFDRSQNSLFAIHTVTNGFGFVFVNLEASPRPSSADTRLLDAFANNNRLDSESIWVAGQTIKADFNWKMAFRQQQLIDFLKLENAIEQKGNTPQVTSILNYVRAKSEHFSLFPFTSFYSIKRAGWWCALSFLPVSEQRTAIRYDLYCSKINSSRSGKNILDCLEAHIKLEKVQGAEVFPAMRKPRENSRFQQAEQLCKELDCKSELIGKDLAW
;
A
#
# COMPACT_ATOMS: atom_id res chain seq x y z
N MET A 1 11.86 34.18 -4.80
CA MET A 1 12.51 32.89 -4.50
C MET A 1 11.82 31.84 -5.33
N THR A 2 12.55 31.05 -6.09
CA THR A 2 12.00 29.96 -6.90
C THR A 2 11.50 28.84 -6.00
N GLU A 3 10.27 28.41 -6.21
CA GLU A 3 9.68 27.27 -5.52
C GLU A 3 10.47 25.99 -5.87
N LEU A 4 10.75 25.14 -4.87
CA LEU A 4 11.45 23.88 -5.10
C LEU A 4 10.54 22.90 -5.84
N ALA A 5 11.12 22.12 -6.73
CA ALA A 5 10.40 21.05 -7.42
C ALA A 5 9.82 20.05 -6.42
N ARG A 6 8.71 19.42 -6.81
CA ARG A 6 8.01 18.43 -5.99
C ARG A 6 7.73 17.17 -6.79
N THR A 7 7.58 16.06 -6.09
CA THR A 7 7.05 14.83 -6.68
C THR A 7 5.71 15.08 -7.34
N LEU A 8 5.30 14.22 -8.27
CA LEU A 8 3.92 14.23 -8.73
C LEU A 8 2.94 14.06 -7.55
N PRO A 9 1.69 14.55 -7.67
CA PRO A 9 0.69 14.28 -6.66
C PRO A 9 0.44 12.78 -6.51
N ALA A 10 0.26 12.29 -5.29
CA ALA A 10 0.07 10.87 -4.97
C ALA A 10 -1.02 10.18 -5.82
N SER A 11 -2.08 10.93 -6.15
CA SER A 11 -3.17 10.45 -7.00
C SER A 11 -2.73 10.05 -8.41
N TRP A 12 -1.64 10.62 -8.94
CA TRP A 12 -1.10 10.29 -10.27
C TRP A 12 -0.45 8.90 -10.31
N TYR A 13 -0.05 8.37 -9.15
CA TYR A 13 0.47 7.00 -9.03
C TYR A 13 -0.64 5.97 -8.87
N CYS A 14 -1.90 6.37 -8.67
CA CYS A 14 -2.99 5.44 -8.35
C CYS A 14 -4.20 5.54 -9.31
N SER A 15 -4.27 6.59 -10.13
CA SER A 15 -5.45 6.94 -10.93
C SER A 15 -5.50 6.19 -12.26
N LEU A 16 -6.52 5.35 -12.42
CA LEU A 16 -6.79 4.65 -13.69
C LEU A 16 -7.06 5.62 -14.85
N PRO A 17 -7.89 6.69 -14.72
CA PRO A 17 -8.07 7.66 -15.80
C PRO A 17 -6.78 8.35 -16.26
N LEU A 18 -5.91 8.74 -15.31
CA LEU A 18 -4.61 9.34 -15.64
C LEU A 18 -3.71 8.34 -16.33
N TYR A 19 -3.68 7.09 -15.85
CA TYR A 19 -2.92 6.04 -16.51
C TYR A 19 -3.39 5.79 -17.96
N GLN A 20 -4.70 5.81 -18.24
CA GLN A 20 -5.17 5.69 -19.62
C GLN A 20 -4.72 6.87 -20.51
N LEU A 21 -4.57 8.07 -19.93
CA LEU A 21 -3.98 9.20 -20.63
C LEU A 21 -2.49 8.98 -20.87
N GLU A 22 -1.72 8.55 -19.86
CA GLU A 22 -0.29 8.21 -19.99
C GLU A 22 -0.08 7.19 -21.12
N ARG A 23 -0.89 6.14 -21.19
CA ARG A 23 -0.83 5.16 -22.28
C ARG A 23 -0.89 5.81 -23.66
N ARG A 24 -1.85 6.70 -23.91
CA ARG A 24 -2.04 7.34 -25.22
C ARG A 24 -1.04 8.46 -25.50
N ALA A 25 -0.74 9.28 -24.50
CA ALA A 25 0.04 10.51 -24.66
C ALA A 25 1.55 10.28 -24.54
N VAL A 26 1.95 9.31 -23.72
CA VAL A 26 3.34 8.93 -23.49
C VAL A 26 3.64 7.66 -24.26
N PHE A 27 3.08 6.52 -23.83
CA PHE A 27 3.58 5.24 -24.31
C PHE A 27 3.42 5.04 -25.82
N MET A 28 2.29 5.45 -26.42
CA MET A 28 2.09 5.31 -27.87
C MET A 28 3.00 6.23 -28.72
N LYS A 29 3.71 7.18 -28.11
CA LYS A 29 4.54 8.19 -28.79
C LYS A 29 6.04 8.09 -28.46
N SER A 30 6.46 6.98 -27.84
CA SER A 30 7.82 6.78 -27.34
C SER A 30 8.58 5.67 -28.06
N TRP A 31 9.90 5.64 -27.82
CA TRP A 31 10.82 4.60 -28.24
C TRP A 31 11.21 3.70 -27.06
N TYR A 32 11.43 2.41 -27.32
CA TYR A 32 11.66 1.38 -26.31
C TYR A 32 12.85 0.50 -26.65
N LEU A 33 13.73 0.30 -25.68
CA LEU A 33 14.87 -0.60 -25.81
C LEU A 33 14.42 -2.07 -25.72
N LEU A 34 14.68 -2.84 -26.78
CA LEU A 34 14.47 -4.29 -26.81
C LEU A 34 15.71 -5.07 -26.32
N GLY A 35 16.88 -4.43 -26.38
CA GLY A 35 18.17 -4.99 -25.97
C GLY A 35 19.17 -5.03 -27.14
N PRO A 36 20.38 -5.57 -26.91
CA PRO A 36 21.39 -5.74 -27.95
C PRO A 36 21.01 -6.81 -28.97
N VAL A 37 21.60 -6.69 -30.16
CA VAL A 37 21.53 -7.66 -31.26
C VAL A 37 21.91 -9.09 -30.84
N THR A 38 22.75 -9.25 -29.81
CA THR A 38 23.15 -10.56 -29.26
C THR A 38 22.01 -11.33 -28.60
N LYS A 39 20.87 -10.68 -28.31
CA LYS A 39 19.65 -11.36 -27.84
C LYS A 39 18.91 -12.08 -28.98
N PHE A 40 19.16 -11.71 -30.23
CA PHE A 40 18.39 -12.14 -31.42
C PHE A 40 19.22 -12.97 -32.40
N GLN A 41 20.11 -13.83 -31.89
CA GLN A 41 21.04 -14.60 -32.73
C GLN A 41 20.34 -15.70 -33.54
N LYS A 42 19.33 -16.37 -32.96
CA LYS A 42 18.65 -17.49 -33.61
C LYS A 42 17.61 -16.99 -34.62
N VAL A 43 17.79 -17.38 -35.87
CA VAL A 43 16.85 -17.10 -36.95
C VAL A 43 15.51 -17.79 -36.67
N GLY A 44 14.41 -17.05 -36.80
CA GLY A 44 13.05 -17.51 -36.57
C GLY A 44 12.59 -17.51 -35.11
N GLU A 45 13.48 -17.32 -34.13
CA GLU A 45 13.11 -17.24 -32.71
C GLU A 45 12.40 -15.91 -32.43
N LYS A 46 11.11 -15.99 -32.08
CA LYS A 46 10.29 -14.83 -31.73
C LYS A 46 10.38 -14.52 -30.25
N ILE A 47 10.81 -13.30 -29.92
CA ILE A 47 10.85 -12.80 -28.55
C ILE A 47 9.66 -11.87 -28.31
N GLU A 48 8.88 -12.20 -27.30
CA GLU A 48 7.68 -11.45 -26.92
C GLU A 48 8.00 -10.37 -25.87
N TYR A 49 7.51 -9.17 -26.16
CA TYR A 49 7.46 -8.04 -25.25
C TYR A 49 6.01 -7.58 -25.12
N GLU A 50 5.67 -7.01 -23.98
CA GLU A 50 4.42 -6.28 -23.83
C GLU A 50 4.69 -4.96 -23.10
N ILE A 51 4.37 -3.86 -23.78
CA ILE A 51 4.62 -2.50 -23.32
C ILE A 51 3.29 -1.76 -23.32
N ALA A 52 2.84 -1.28 -22.16
CA ALA A 52 1.56 -0.61 -21.99
C ALA A 52 0.35 -1.37 -22.60
N GLN A 53 0.36 -2.71 -22.45
CA GLN A 53 -0.64 -3.67 -22.95
C GLN A 53 -0.65 -3.82 -24.49
N GLN A 54 0.41 -3.37 -25.16
CA GLN A 54 0.68 -3.68 -26.57
C GLN A 54 1.69 -4.82 -26.67
N PRO A 55 1.27 -6.02 -27.12
CA PRO A 55 2.19 -7.12 -27.33
C PRO A 55 2.93 -6.93 -28.65
N ILE A 56 4.23 -7.19 -28.61
CA ILE A 56 5.20 -6.98 -29.67
C ILE A 56 6.00 -8.27 -29.83
N LEU A 57 6.23 -8.67 -31.08
CA LEU A 57 7.14 -9.75 -31.40
C LEU A 57 8.34 -9.16 -32.13
N ALA A 58 9.53 -9.44 -31.62
CA ALA A 58 10.79 -9.03 -32.23
C ALA A 58 11.63 -10.27 -32.54
N PHE A 59 12.14 -10.36 -33.77
CA PHE A 59 12.83 -11.56 -34.24
C PHE A 59 13.74 -11.26 -35.43
N ARG A 60 14.74 -12.12 -35.59
CA ARG A 60 15.55 -12.19 -36.79
C ARG A 60 14.90 -13.17 -37.78
N ALA A 61 14.48 -12.71 -38.95
CA ALA A 61 13.74 -13.54 -39.91
C ALA A 61 14.63 -14.36 -40.84
N SER A 62 15.83 -13.87 -41.12
CA SER A 62 16.78 -14.49 -42.06
C SER A 62 18.22 -14.22 -41.65
N GLY A 63 19.17 -14.84 -42.37
CA GLY A 63 20.61 -14.59 -42.20
C GLY A 63 21.42 -15.83 -41.86
N SER A 64 22.72 -15.75 -42.13
CA SER A 64 23.70 -16.82 -41.83
C SER A 64 24.82 -16.37 -40.90
N SER A 65 24.99 -15.05 -40.70
CA SER A 65 25.97 -14.46 -39.78
C SER A 65 25.55 -14.65 -38.31
N SER A 66 26.48 -14.46 -37.38
CA SER A 66 26.20 -14.60 -35.94
C SER A 66 25.35 -13.47 -35.36
N LEU A 67 25.28 -12.31 -36.03
CA LEU A 67 24.51 -11.14 -35.62
C LEU A 67 23.60 -10.67 -36.75
N PRO A 68 22.40 -10.14 -36.45
CA PRO A 68 21.50 -9.56 -37.44
C PRO A 68 22.17 -8.50 -38.32
N GLU A 69 22.11 -8.67 -39.65
CA GLU A 69 22.49 -7.65 -40.64
C GLU A 69 21.29 -6.74 -40.97
N PRO A 70 21.53 -5.55 -41.58
CA PRO A 70 20.45 -4.65 -41.99
C PRO A 70 19.40 -5.36 -42.86
N GLY A 71 18.14 -5.31 -42.44
CA GLY A 71 17.01 -5.93 -43.13
C GLY A 71 16.65 -7.36 -42.69
N GLU A 72 17.47 -8.00 -41.85
CA GLU A 72 17.15 -9.33 -41.29
C GLU A 72 16.26 -9.29 -40.05
N PHE A 73 16.21 -8.14 -39.38
CA PHE A 73 15.48 -7.96 -38.13
C PHE A 73 14.08 -7.38 -38.37
N HIS A 74 13.09 -7.92 -37.68
CA HIS A 74 11.70 -7.48 -37.79
C HIS A 74 11.08 -7.30 -36.42
N VAL A 75 10.23 -6.28 -36.31
CA VAL A 75 9.36 -6.06 -35.16
C VAL A 75 7.94 -5.93 -35.67
N ILE A 76 7.00 -6.67 -35.08
CA ILE A 76 5.59 -6.67 -35.44
C ILE A 76 4.70 -6.53 -34.20
N CYS A 77 3.51 -5.97 -34.37
CA CYS A 77 2.47 -6.02 -33.36
C CYS A 77 1.89 -7.43 -33.29
N ALA A 78 1.97 -8.10 -32.13
CA ALA A 78 1.53 -9.49 -32.01
C ALA A 78 0.02 -9.68 -32.27
N LYS A 79 -0.78 -8.62 -32.01
CA LYS A 79 -2.24 -8.64 -32.20
C LYS A 79 -2.67 -8.47 -33.66
N THR A 80 -1.93 -7.69 -34.44
CA THR A 80 -2.35 -7.28 -35.79
C THR A 80 -1.41 -7.75 -36.90
N GLU A 81 -0.27 -8.32 -36.52
CA GLU A 81 0.84 -8.72 -37.39
C GLU A 81 1.45 -7.58 -38.23
N ASN A 82 1.00 -6.34 -37.99
CA ASN A 82 1.52 -5.18 -38.68
C ASN A 82 2.97 -4.88 -38.26
N PRO A 83 3.84 -4.47 -39.20
CA PRO A 83 5.20 -4.08 -38.89
C PRO A 83 5.24 -2.82 -38.02
N LEU A 84 6.15 -2.82 -37.05
CA LEU A 84 6.47 -1.68 -36.20
C LEU A 84 7.83 -1.11 -36.60
N ARG A 85 7.99 0.21 -36.48
CA ARG A 85 9.28 0.85 -36.74
C ARG A 85 10.29 0.43 -35.67
N TYR A 86 11.53 0.23 -36.10
CA TYR A 86 12.65 -0.06 -35.23
C TYR A 86 13.91 0.70 -35.69
N HIS A 87 14.89 0.82 -34.80
CA HIS A 87 16.19 1.41 -35.06
C HIS A 87 17.27 0.51 -34.46
N ILE A 88 18.33 0.26 -35.20
CA ILE A 88 19.52 -0.45 -34.70
C ILE A 88 20.65 0.58 -34.68
N THR A 89 21.15 0.87 -33.49
CA THR A 89 22.28 1.78 -33.30
C THR A 89 23.58 1.16 -33.83
N SER A 90 24.58 2.00 -34.12
CA SER A 90 25.91 1.55 -34.59
C SER A 90 26.61 0.59 -33.61
N THR A 91 26.30 0.68 -32.31
CA THR A 91 26.84 -0.19 -31.26
C THR A 91 25.99 -1.43 -30.98
N GLY A 92 24.90 -1.63 -31.74
CA GLY A 92 24.12 -2.87 -31.72
C GLY A 92 22.95 -2.92 -30.73
N LEU A 93 22.51 -1.79 -30.16
CA LEU A 93 21.23 -1.72 -29.44
C LEU A 93 20.05 -1.58 -30.40
N ILE A 94 18.97 -2.31 -30.10
CA ILE A 94 17.73 -2.29 -30.88
C ILE A 94 16.62 -1.56 -30.11
N PHE A 95 16.01 -0.58 -30.76
CA PHE A 95 14.85 0.15 -30.26
C PHE A 95 13.63 -0.03 -31.16
N THR A 96 12.42 0.10 -30.62
CA THR A 96 11.16 0.07 -31.40
C THR A 96 10.14 1.10 -30.90
N THR A 97 9.11 1.35 -31.70
CA THR A 97 7.96 2.20 -31.34
C THR A 97 6.66 1.42 -31.41
N LEU A 98 5.66 1.80 -30.61
CA LEU A 98 4.33 1.16 -30.62
C LEU A 98 3.40 1.72 -31.70
N SER A 99 3.74 2.86 -32.30
CA SER A 99 2.88 3.51 -33.29
C SER A 99 3.65 4.41 -34.24
N ASN A 100 3.01 4.69 -35.38
CA ASN A 100 3.52 5.65 -36.38
C ASN A 100 3.41 7.12 -35.92
N GLN A 101 2.80 7.39 -34.76
CA GLN A 101 2.72 8.76 -34.20
C GLN A 101 3.97 9.17 -33.43
N ALA A 102 4.87 8.22 -33.09
CA ALA A 102 6.14 8.56 -32.47
C ALA A 102 7.01 9.37 -33.46
N PRO A 103 7.79 10.35 -33.00
CA PRO A 103 8.77 11.01 -33.86
C PRO A 103 9.85 10.03 -34.34
N SER A 104 10.69 10.45 -35.28
CA SER A 104 11.84 9.63 -35.68
C SER A 104 12.79 9.39 -34.49
N PHE A 105 13.65 8.36 -34.59
CA PHE A 105 14.56 7.99 -33.49
C PHE A 105 15.47 9.17 -33.11
N HIS A 106 16.07 9.85 -34.08
CA HIS A 106 16.96 10.99 -33.86
C HIS A 106 16.22 12.25 -33.38
N GLU A 107 14.94 12.45 -33.73
CA GLU A 107 14.14 13.53 -33.12
C GLU A 107 13.78 13.22 -31.66
N TYR A 108 13.56 11.94 -31.33
CA TYR A 108 13.25 11.52 -29.98
C TYR A 108 14.50 11.55 -29.08
N PHE A 109 15.64 11.12 -29.61
CA PHE A 109 16.93 11.01 -28.93
C PHE A 109 18.05 11.71 -29.73
N PRO A 110 18.10 13.06 -29.74
CA PRO A 110 19.02 13.80 -30.60
C PRO A 110 20.50 13.52 -30.32
N ASP A 111 20.86 13.30 -29.05
CA ASP A 111 22.27 13.25 -28.62
C ASP A 111 22.67 11.88 -28.06
N LEU A 112 21.87 10.83 -28.30
CA LEU A 112 22.08 9.52 -27.66
C LEU A 112 23.22 8.72 -28.28
N GLU A 113 23.33 8.67 -29.61
CA GLU A 113 24.31 7.78 -30.28
C GLU A 113 25.77 8.04 -29.88
N PRO A 114 26.26 9.30 -29.77
CA PRO A 114 27.62 9.58 -29.31
C PRO A 114 27.91 9.04 -27.90
N LEU A 115 26.90 8.92 -27.03
CA LEU A 115 27.06 8.36 -25.69
C LEU A 115 27.14 6.83 -25.72
N LEU A 116 26.44 6.20 -26.66
CA LEU A 116 26.43 4.74 -26.81
C LEU A 116 27.74 4.20 -27.41
N GLU A 117 28.48 5.01 -28.20
CA GLU A 117 29.75 4.62 -28.84
C GLU A 117 30.85 4.16 -27.86
N ARG A 118 30.70 4.46 -26.57
CA ARG A 118 31.62 4.03 -25.51
C ARG A 118 31.61 2.52 -25.25
N VAL A 119 30.50 1.85 -25.58
CA VAL A 119 30.32 0.43 -25.28
C VAL A 119 29.90 -0.31 -26.55
N ASP A 120 30.65 -1.34 -26.90
CA ASP A 120 30.32 -2.23 -28.01
C ASP A 120 29.37 -3.35 -27.54
N PHE A 121 28.06 -3.11 -27.64
CA PHE A 121 27.03 -4.06 -27.20
C PHE A 121 26.95 -5.31 -28.08
N THR A 122 27.58 -5.32 -29.26
CA THR A 122 27.64 -6.50 -30.13
C THR A 122 28.49 -7.62 -29.53
N LYS A 123 29.37 -7.28 -28.57
CA LYS A 123 30.24 -8.24 -27.89
C LYS A 123 29.62 -8.88 -26.67
N LEU A 124 28.55 -8.32 -26.10
CA LEU A 124 27.97 -8.75 -24.83
C LEU A 124 26.99 -9.91 -25.01
N PRO A 125 27.33 -11.15 -24.63
CA PRO A 125 26.45 -12.30 -24.81
C PRO A 125 25.22 -12.21 -23.90
N TYR A 126 24.05 -12.49 -24.46
CA TYR A 126 22.83 -12.68 -23.67
C TYR A 126 22.97 -13.90 -22.76
N ARG A 127 22.62 -13.75 -21.48
CA ARG A 127 22.71 -14.82 -20.48
C ARG A 127 21.35 -15.27 -19.98
N HIS A 128 20.53 -14.33 -19.55
CA HIS A 128 19.32 -14.65 -18.82
C HIS A 128 18.30 -13.51 -18.87
N SER A 129 17.02 -13.86 -18.76
CA SER A 129 15.94 -12.89 -18.55
C SER A 129 15.05 -13.36 -17.40
N ILE A 130 14.53 -12.42 -16.62
CA ILE A 130 13.52 -12.70 -15.60
C ILE A 130 12.38 -11.68 -15.69
N LYS A 131 11.19 -12.13 -15.28
CA LYS A 131 10.01 -11.30 -15.21
C LYS A 131 9.29 -11.56 -13.90
N TYR A 132 8.81 -10.51 -13.26
CA TYR A 132 7.99 -10.61 -12.07
C TYR A 132 7.14 -9.36 -11.90
N GLU A 133 6.00 -9.50 -11.23
CA GLU A 133 5.09 -8.38 -10.97
C GLU A 133 5.46 -7.66 -9.68
N GLY A 134 5.30 -6.34 -9.70
CA GLY A 134 5.43 -5.42 -8.58
C GLY A 134 4.12 -4.69 -8.30
N ARG A 135 3.78 -4.55 -7.02
CA ARG A 135 2.57 -3.84 -6.56
C ARG A 135 2.84 -2.35 -6.42
N PHE A 136 3.30 -1.74 -7.51
CA PHE A 136 3.53 -0.31 -7.62
C PHE A 136 3.29 0.21 -9.02
N ASN A 137 3.02 1.52 -9.12
CA ASN A 137 2.95 2.22 -10.39
C ASN A 137 4.33 2.27 -11.04
N TRP A 138 4.36 2.25 -12.37
CA TRP A 138 5.60 2.29 -13.12
C TRP A 138 6.47 3.51 -12.77
N LYS A 139 5.84 4.66 -12.50
CA LYS A 139 6.55 5.89 -12.12
C LYS A 139 7.28 5.77 -10.79
N THR A 140 6.79 4.96 -9.85
CA THR A 140 7.44 4.78 -8.54
C THR A 140 8.84 4.21 -8.68
N MET A 141 9.03 3.23 -9.57
CA MET A 141 10.34 2.65 -9.89
C MET A 141 11.21 3.61 -10.70
N VAL A 142 10.62 4.32 -11.67
CA VAL A 142 11.33 5.31 -12.47
C VAL A 142 11.88 6.44 -11.60
N ASP A 143 11.06 7.00 -10.71
CA ASP A 143 11.47 8.04 -9.78
C ASP A 143 12.60 7.56 -8.85
N GLY A 144 12.61 6.29 -8.46
CA GLY A 144 13.70 5.71 -7.68
C GLY A 144 15.00 5.59 -8.49
N TYR A 145 14.91 5.12 -9.72
CA TYR A 145 16.08 5.00 -10.61
C TYR A 145 16.66 6.36 -11.00
N GLN A 146 15.84 7.40 -11.09
CA GLN A 146 16.22 8.76 -11.49
C GLN A 146 17.03 9.55 -10.44
N GLU A 147 17.47 8.91 -9.36
CA GLU A 147 18.33 9.49 -8.32
C GLU A 147 19.18 8.41 -7.63
N CYS A 148 20.18 8.84 -6.85
CA CYS A 148 20.97 7.94 -5.99
C CYS A 148 21.11 8.50 -4.57
N LEU A 149 20.18 9.36 -4.16
CA LEU A 149 20.09 9.87 -2.80
C LEU A 149 19.76 8.74 -1.81
N HIS A 150 18.98 7.74 -2.24
CA HIS A 150 18.64 6.58 -1.42
C HIS A 150 19.75 5.52 -1.33
N CYS A 151 20.71 5.52 -2.26
CA CYS A 151 21.71 4.46 -2.41
C CYS A 151 22.49 4.19 -1.10
N GLN A 152 22.91 5.25 -0.40
CA GLN A 152 23.66 5.14 0.86
C GLN A 152 22.86 4.48 2.01
N TYR A 153 21.52 4.50 1.92
CA TYR A 153 20.64 3.98 2.96
C TYR A 153 20.08 2.60 2.62
N THR A 154 19.95 2.30 1.33
CA THR A 154 19.27 1.11 0.82
C THR A 154 20.23 0.09 0.25
N HIS A 155 21.29 0.53 -0.43
CA HIS A 155 22.22 -0.34 -1.17
C HIS A 155 23.63 -0.32 -0.55
N PRO A 156 23.84 -0.94 0.62
CA PRO A 156 25.14 -0.94 1.28
C PRO A 156 26.21 -1.62 0.42
N SER A 157 25.89 -2.75 -0.23
CA SER A 157 26.83 -3.47 -1.09
C SER A 157 27.19 -2.67 -2.34
N PHE A 158 26.21 -2.02 -2.97
CA PHE A 158 26.44 -1.18 -4.15
C PHE A 158 27.28 0.06 -3.81
N SER A 159 26.95 0.73 -2.70
CA SER A 159 27.60 1.98 -2.29
C SER A 159 29.08 1.82 -1.91
N ILE A 160 29.55 0.59 -1.66
CA ILE A 160 30.97 0.29 -1.48
C ILE A 160 31.75 0.49 -2.79
N TYR A 161 31.17 0.10 -3.92
CA TYR A 161 31.82 0.17 -5.23
C TYR A 161 31.48 1.46 -5.98
N TYR A 162 30.25 1.95 -5.81
CA TYR A 162 29.69 3.13 -6.49
C TYR A 162 29.20 4.14 -5.46
N PRO A 163 30.11 4.88 -4.79
CA PRO A 163 29.75 5.77 -3.70
C PRO A 163 28.88 6.95 -4.19
N PRO A 164 27.71 7.22 -3.56
CA PRO A 164 26.79 8.27 -3.99
C PRO A 164 27.37 9.70 -3.98
N THR A 165 28.50 9.90 -3.30
CA THR A 165 29.22 11.17 -3.22
C THR A 165 29.57 11.74 -4.60
N PHE A 166 30.01 10.88 -5.54
CA PHE A 166 30.43 11.29 -6.89
C PHE A 166 29.32 11.14 -7.93
N TYR A 167 28.15 10.64 -7.51
CA TYR A 167 27.05 10.35 -8.42
C TYR A 167 26.43 11.64 -8.96
N THR A 168 26.28 11.70 -10.27
CA THR A 168 25.69 12.83 -11.00
C THR A 168 24.70 12.34 -12.05
N VAL A 169 23.66 13.12 -12.28
CA VAL A 169 22.64 12.85 -13.30
C VAL A 169 22.60 14.01 -14.29
N HIS A 170 22.83 13.69 -15.56
CA HIS A 170 22.75 14.58 -16.69
C HIS A 170 21.47 14.27 -17.48
N ASN A 171 20.55 15.23 -17.53
CA ASN A 171 19.29 15.06 -18.22
C ASN A 171 19.42 15.52 -19.68
N HIS A 172 18.91 14.70 -20.60
CA HIS A 172 18.83 14.97 -22.02
C HIS A 172 17.36 14.89 -22.49
N GLN A 173 17.11 15.16 -23.76
CA GLN A 173 15.78 14.98 -24.33
C GLN A 173 15.39 13.50 -24.36
N ASN A 174 14.39 13.14 -23.55
CA ASN A 174 13.82 11.78 -23.41
C ASN A 174 14.75 10.71 -22.84
N PHE A 175 15.94 11.05 -22.36
CA PHE A 175 16.79 10.10 -21.63
C PHE A 175 17.65 10.83 -20.59
N SER A 176 18.13 10.10 -19.60
CA SER A 176 19.05 10.63 -18.59
C SER A 176 20.27 9.74 -18.47
N GLN A 177 21.43 10.36 -18.30
CA GLN A 177 22.71 9.71 -18.08
C GLN A 177 23.12 9.88 -16.63
N HIS A 178 23.43 8.77 -15.98
CA HIS A 178 23.90 8.71 -14.62
C HIS A 178 25.33 8.23 -14.61
N ILE A 179 26.19 8.96 -13.91
CA ILE A 179 27.62 8.69 -13.81
C ILE A 179 27.96 8.50 -12.34
N ALA A 180 28.40 7.29 -11.98
CA ALA A 180 28.78 6.97 -10.60
C ALA A 180 30.18 7.45 -10.22
N ASP A 181 31.14 7.39 -11.14
CA ASP A 181 32.48 7.95 -10.97
C ASP A 181 32.95 8.58 -12.30
N PRO A 182 33.15 9.91 -12.38
CA PRO A 182 33.57 10.58 -13.60
C PRO A 182 34.95 10.12 -14.09
N ASN A 183 35.78 9.51 -13.23
CA ASN A 183 37.10 8.97 -13.61
C ASN A 183 37.03 7.56 -14.19
N LYS A 184 35.87 6.89 -14.11
CA LYS A 184 35.62 5.55 -14.65
C LYS A 184 34.36 5.57 -15.51
N PRO A 185 34.37 6.29 -16.65
CA PRO A 185 33.17 6.47 -17.47
C PRO A 185 32.61 5.17 -18.06
N ASP A 186 33.41 4.11 -18.12
CA ASP A 186 33.04 2.82 -18.73
C ASP A 186 32.58 1.77 -17.69
N ASP A 187 32.62 2.10 -16.40
CA ASP A 187 32.16 1.24 -15.30
C ASP A 187 31.33 2.08 -14.32
N GLY A 188 30.01 1.90 -14.36
CA GLY A 188 29.06 2.77 -13.66
C GLY A 188 28.36 3.78 -14.58
N LEU A 189 28.11 3.40 -15.83
CA LEU A 189 27.22 4.10 -16.75
C LEU A 189 25.80 3.55 -16.59
N PHE A 190 24.86 4.40 -16.20
CA PHE A 190 23.45 4.04 -16.13
C PHE A 190 22.64 5.01 -17.00
N LEU A 191 21.84 4.45 -17.90
CA LEU A 191 21.00 5.20 -18.83
C LEU A 191 19.55 4.86 -18.57
N TYR A 192 18.73 5.89 -18.40
CA TYR A 192 17.28 5.79 -18.45
C TYR A 192 16.77 6.29 -19.78
N PHE A 193 15.97 5.49 -20.47
CA PHE A 193 15.25 5.88 -21.67
C PHE A 193 13.77 6.05 -21.33
N PHE A 194 13.28 7.28 -21.43
CA PHE A 194 11.88 7.58 -21.17
C PHE A 194 10.97 6.88 -22.18
N PRO A 195 9.90 6.18 -21.74
CA PRO A 195 9.33 6.26 -20.39
C PRO A 195 9.74 5.16 -19.42
N ASN A 196 10.25 4.01 -19.85
CA ASN A 196 10.26 2.85 -18.97
C ASN A 196 11.42 1.88 -19.13
N CYS A 197 12.45 2.23 -19.90
CA CYS A 197 13.58 1.34 -20.17
C CYS A 197 14.84 1.86 -19.47
N THR A 198 15.68 0.94 -19.01
CA THR A 198 17.00 1.26 -18.45
C THR A 198 18.09 0.43 -19.09
N LEU A 199 19.32 0.89 -19.00
CA LEU A 199 20.53 0.18 -19.42
C LEU A 199 21.65 0.54 -18.45
N ASN A 200 22.20 -0.48 -17.79
CA ASN A 200 23.20 -0.34 -16.74
C ASN A 200 24.43 -1.12 -17.15
N VAL A 201 25.57 -0.43 -17.29
CA VAL A 201 26.86 -1.03 -17.61
C VAL A 201 27.78 -0.85 -16.40
N TYR A 202 27.98 -1.93 -15.66
CA TYR A 202 28.76 -1.93 -14.43
C TYR A 202 29.12 -3.37 -14.01
N GLY A 203 30.17 -3.53 -13.20
CA GLY A 203 30.54 -4.83 -12.63
C GLY A 203 30.95 -5.88 -13.68
N GLY A 204 31.51 -5.43 -14.82
CA GLY A 204 31.97 -6.30 -15.91
C GLY A 204 30.87 -6.82 -16.84
N GLY A 205 29.63 -6.41 -16.63
CA GLY A 205 28.48 -6.81 -17.46
C GLY A 205 27.50 -5.69 -17.74
N MET A 206 26.37 -6.08 -18.32
CA MET A 206 25.25 -5.19 -18.59
C MET A 206 23.95 -5.80 -18.11
N SER A 207 23.13 -4.98 -17.45
CA SER A 207 21.73 -5.30 -17.20
C SER A 207 20.84 -4.24 -17.82
N SER A 208 19.68 -4.64 -18.29
CA SER A 208 18.63 -3.73 -18.74
C SER A 208 17.34 -4.15 -18.08
N PHE A 209 16.56 -3.19 -17.60
CA PHE A 209 15.22 -3.49 -17.13
C PHE A 209 14.15 -2.59 -17.73
N ARG A 210 12.94 -3.12 -17.79
CA ARG A 210 11.75 -2.43 -18.25
C ARG A 210 10.68 -2.48 -17.18
N VAL A 211 10.05 -1.34 -16.99
CA VAL A 211 8.96 -1.13 -16.03
C VAL A 211 7.66 -1.11 -16.82
N CYS A 212 7.05 -2.28 -17.04
CA CYS A 212 5.90 -2.42 -17.94
C CYS A 212 4.57 -2.35 -17.15
N PRO A 213 3.80 -1.25 -17.24
CA PRO A 213 2.56 -1.14 -16.49
C PRO A 213 1.48 -2.09 -17.04
N THR A 214 0.67 -2.66 -16.13
CA THR A 214 -0.42 -3.60 -16.48
C THR A 214 -1.74 -2.85 -16.75
N VAL A 215 -2.88 -3.53 -16.70
CA VAL A 215 -4.22 -2.89 -16.73
C VAL A 215 -4.54 -2.16 -15.42
N ASP A 216 -4.00 -2.63 -14.30
CA ASP A 216 -4.11 -1.96 -13.01
C ASP A 216 -2.95 -0.96 -12.87
N PRO A 217 -3.22 0.35 -12.68
CA PRO A 217 -2.17 1.34 -12.51
C PRO A 217 -1.29 1.11 -11.27
N ASN A 218 -1.69 0.25 -10.33
CA ASN A 218 -0.93 -0.09 -9.13
C ASN A 218 -0.11 -1.38 -9.31
N ILE A 219 -0.14 -2.00 -10.49
CA ILE A 219 0.62 -3.22 -10.78
C ILE A 219 1.46 -2.99 -12.04
N THR A 220 2.75 -3.27 -11.91
CA THR A 220 3.73 -3.19 -12.98
C THR A 220 4.45 -4.51 -13.09
N ARG A 221 4.63 -5.02 -14.31
CA ARG A 221 5.56 -6.12 -14.59
C ARG A 221 6.95 -5.57 -14.82
N MET A 222 7.90 -6.00 -13.99
CA MET A 222 9.31 -5.74 -14.18
C MET A 222 9.91 -6.83 -15.07
N GLU A 223 10.61 -6.44 -16.12
CA GLU A 223 11.39 -7.36 -16.96
C GLU A 223 12.86 -6.99 -16.91
N PHE A 224 13.73 -7.97 -16.73
CA PHE A 224 15.18 -7.76 -16.73
C PHE A 224 15.83 -8.68 -17.75
N ASP A 225 16.81 -8.13 -18.45
CA ASP A 225 17.73 -8.85 -19.33
C ASP A 225 19.16 -8.67 -18.80
N TYR A 226 19.93 -9.78 -18.77
CA TYR A 226 21.30 -9.80 -18.27
C TYR A 226 22.26 -10.30 -19.34
N TYR A 227 23.40 -9.60 -19.45
CA TYR A 227 24.43 -9.83 -20.45
C TYR A 227 25.80 -9.77 -19.79
N HIS A 228 26.67 -10.71 -20.12
CA HIS A 228 27.98 -10.80 -19.47
C HIS A 228 28.97 -11.62 -20.31
N MET A 229 30.22 -11.15 -20.42
CA MET A 229 31.28 -11.83 -21.18
C MET A 229 31.59 -13.22 -20.60
N GLU A 230 31.68 -13.30 -19.27
CA GLU A 230 31.89 -14.55 -18.54
C GLU A 230 30.60 -15.38 -18.43
N SER A 231 30.74 -16.67 -18.14
CA SER A 231 29.65 -17.62 -17.90
C SER A 231 29.93 -18.47 -16.66
N GLY A 232 28.99 -19.32 -16.24
CA GLY A 232 29.16 -20.18 -15.07
C GLY A 232 29.22 -19.36 -13.77
N GLU A 233 30.11 -19.74 -12.85
CA GLU A 233 30.18 -19.16 -11.50
C GLU A 233 30.37 -17.63 -11.49
N LYS A 234 31.23 -17.08 -12.36
CA LYS A 234 31.45 -15.64 -12.45
C LYS A 234 30.18 -14.87 -12.85
N PHE A 235 29.37 -15.44 -13.75
CA PHE A 235 28.09 -14.83 -14.11
C PHE A 235 27.10 -14.90 -12.95
N GLU A 236 27.07 -16.01 -12.21
CA GLU A 236 26.19 -16.16 -11.05
C GLU A 236 26.53 -15.17 -9.93
N GLU A 237 27.81 -14.84 -9.72
CA GLU A 237 28.22 -13.79 -8.78
C GLU A 237 27.73 -12.40 -9.21
N TYR A 238 27.95 -12.03 -10.47
CA TYR A 238 27.41 -10.80 -11.06
C TYR A 238 25.88 -10.73 -10.95
N PHE A 239 25.19 -11.80 -11.36
CA PHE A 239 23.74 -11.88 -11.34
C PHE A 239 23.19 -11.71 -9.93
N LYS A 240 23.75 -12.39 -8.93
CA LYS A 240 23.35 -12.23 -7.52
C LYS A 240 23.50 -10.80 -7.04
N PHE A 241 24.61 -10.14 -7.36
CA PHE A 241 24.86 -8.75 -6.97
C PHE A 241 23.85 -7.78 -7.59
N VAL A 242 23.67 -7.80 -8.91
CA VAL A 242 22.71 -6.92 -9.61
C VAL A 242 21.28 -7.21 -9.18
N ARG A 243 20.95 -8.49 -8.98
CA ARG A 243 19.63 -8.92 -8.52
C ARG A 243 19.33 -8.40 -7.12
N GLN A 244 20.31 -8.40 -6.21
CA GLN A 244 20.13 -7.86 -4.86
C GLN A 244 19.71 -6.39 -4.91
N VAL A 245 20.43 -5.55 -5.66
CA VAL A 245 20.11 -4.12 -5.81
C VAL A 245 18.69 -3.93 -6.35
N ALA A 246 18.34 -4.65 -7.42
CA ALA A 246 17.00 -4.58 -8.00
C ALA A 246 15.88 -5.01 -7.03
N MET A 247 16.13 -5.96 -6.13
CA MET A 247 15.17 -6.39 -5.13
C MET A 247 15.05 -5.42 -3.95
N GLU A 248 16.14 -4.73 -3.60
CA GLU A 248 16.14 -3.65 -2.61
C GLU A 248 15.27 -2.48 -3.10
N ASP A 249 15.42 -2.07 -4.37
CA ASP A 249 14.57 -1.05 -5.01
C ASP A 249 13.11 -1.47 -5.13
N TYR A 250 12.88 -2.75 -5.43
CA TYR A 250 11.53 -3.30 -5.48
C TYR A 250 10.81 -3.18 -4.13
N GLU A 251 11.49 -3.52 -3.01
CA GLU A 251 10.91 -3.34 -1.67
C GLU A 251 10.64 -1.86 -1.37
N LEU A 252 11.53 -0.97 -1.82
CA LEU A 252 11.31 0.47 -1.68
C LEU A 252 10.01 0.91 -2.36
N CYS A 253 9.82 0.50 -3.60
CA CYS A 253 8.67 0.86 -4.41
C CYS A 253 7.36 0.33 -3.85
N GLU A 254 7.29 -0.94 -3.42
CA GLU A 254 6.06 -1.49 -2.84
C GLU A 254 5.63 -0.75 -1.56
N LYS A 255 6.60 -0.41 -0.69
CA LYS A 255 6.30 0.30 0.56
C LYS A 255 5.95 1.77 0.32
N ALA A 256 6.59 2.43 -0.63
CA ALA A 256 6.24 3.80 -1.01
C ALA A 256 4.85 3.83 -1.65
N GLN A 257 4.56 2.92 -2.60
CA GLN A 257 3.25 2.82 -3.25
C GLN A 257 2.13 2.60 -2.23
N ASP A 258 2.35 1.70 -1.26
CA ASP A 258 1.35 1.43 -0.24
C ASP A 258 0.88 2.74 0.40
N ASN A 259 1.79 3.62 0.82
CA ASN A 259 1.47 4.93 1.39
C ASN A 259 0.91 5.95 0.38
N LEU A 260 1.37 5.95 -0.87
CA LEU A 260 0.81 6.80 -1.94
C LEU A 260 -0.69 6.52 -2.15
N GLY A 261 -1.11 5.26 -2.03
CA GLY A 261 -2.50 4.83 -2.19
C GLY A 261 -3.42 5.11 -0.98
N ARG A 262 -2.89 5.60 0.15
CA ARG A 262 -3.63 5.62 1.44
C ARG A 262 -4.37 6.93 1.69
N GLY A 263 -4.12 7.96 0.87
CA GLY A 263 -4.79 9.27 0.94
C GLY A 263 -4.30 10.19 2.06
N VAL A 264 -3.13 9.90 2.64
CA VAL A 264 -2.48 10.74 3.68
C VAL A 264 -1.43 11.67 3.06
N TYR A 265 -0.61 11.15 2.15
CA TYR A 265 0.44 11.90 1.47
C TYR A 265 -0.07 12.54 0.18
N SER A 266 0.38 13.77 -0.09
CA SER A 266 0.08 14.49 -1.33
C SER A 266 1.30 14.56 -2.25
N GLU A 267 2.37 15.18 -1.79
CA GLU A 267 3.57 15.49 -2.55
C GLU A 267 4.73 15.79 -1.58
N GLY A 268 5.96 15.79 -2.09
CA GLY A 268 7.16 16.03 -1.30
C GLY A 268 8.20 16.78 -2.09
N ILE A 269 9.04 17.54 -1.39
CA ILE A 269 10.05 18.42 -1.99
C ILE A 269 11.23 17.59 -2.51
N LEU A 270 11.62 17.82 -3.76
CA LEU A 270 12.77 17.18 -4.38
C LEU A 270 14.03 18.03 -4.17
N ASN A 271 15.15 17.35 -3.96
CA ASN A 271 16.47 17.98 -3.95
C ASN A 271 16.83 18.42 -5.38
N PRO A 272 17.12 19.71 -5.64
CA PRO A 272 17.36 20.24 -6.98
C PRO A 272 18.65 19.70 -7.62
N GLU A 273 19.59 19.18 -6.84
CA GLU A 273 20.84 18.58 -7.35
C GLU A 273 20.79 17.05 -7.32
N LYS A 274 20.39 16.48 -6.18
CA LYS A 274 20.44 15.02 -5.96
C LYS A 274 19.24 14.26 -6.51
N GLU A 275 18.14 14.96 -6.83
CA GLU A 275 16.92 14.38 -7.40
C GLU A 275 16.50 15.12 -8.69
N ASN A 276 17.46 15.76 -9.37
CA ASN A 276 17.21 16.51 -10.60
C ASN A 276 16.64 15.64 -11.73
N GLY A 277 17.01 14.36 -11.81
CA GLY A 277 16.46 13.38 -12.76
C GLY A 277 14.97 13.14 -12.54
N VAL A 278 14.51 13.12 -11.28
CA VAL A 278 13.09 12.95 -10.92
C VAL A 278 12.27 14.19 -11.34
N SER A 279 12.85 15.38 -11.15
CA SER A 279 12.20 16.65 -11.51
C SER A 279 12.31 17.02 -12.99
N CYS A 280 12.95 16.19 -13.82
CA CYS A 280 13.27 16.56 -15.19
C CYS A 280 12.00 16.84 -16.01
N ASP A 281 11.78 18.12 -16.32
CA ASP A 281 10.79 18.54 -17.31
C ASP A 281 11.26 18.05 -18.69
N LEU A 282 10.76 16.89 -19.12
CA LEU A 282 10.90 16.46 -20.50
C LEU A 282 10.28 17.55 -21.40
N PRO A 283 10.95 17.97 -22.49
CA PRO A 283 10.54 19.12 -23.26
C PRO A 283 9.08 18.95 -23.70
N ARG A 284 8.22 19.82 -23.15
CA ARG A 284 6.80 19.83 -23.49
C ARG A 284 6.69 20.09 -24.99
N PRO A 285 5.97 19.28 -25.78
CA PRO A 285 5.40 19.83 -27.00
C PRO A 285 4.58 21.03 -26.55
N SER A 286 4.81 22.18 -27.17
CA SER A 286 4.17 23.46 -26.89
C SER A 286 2.67 23.38 -27.22
N ILE A 287 1.90 22.66 -26.42
CA ILE A 287 0.45 22.68 -26.47
C ILE A 287 0.03 23.99 -25.81
N ARG A 288 -0.04 25.05 -26.62
CA ARG A 288 -0.76 26.28 -26.27
C ARG A 288 -2.25 25.94 -26.16
N VAL A 289 -2.68 25.37 -25.04
CA VAL A 289 -4.10 25.43 -24.69
C VAL A 289 -4.31 26.84 -24.17
N ALA A 290 -4.97 27.68 -24.96
CA ALA A 290 -5.30 29.04 -24.56
C ALA A 290 -6.02 29.01 -23.19
N PRO A 291 -5.63 29.82 -22.19
CA PRO A 291 -6.26 29.85 -20.87
C PRO A 291 -7.79 30.00 -20.93
N THR A 292 -8.27 30.65 -21.99
CA THR A 292 -9.69 30.80 -22.32
C THR A 292 -10.42 29.47 -22.48
N LEU A 293 -9.80 28.42 -23.05
CA LEU A 293 -10.45 27.12 -23.26
C LEU A 293 -10.65 26.35 -21.94
N LEU A 294 -9.69 26.45 -21.02
CA LEU A 294 -9.78 25.85 -19.68
C LEU A 294 -10.84 26.55 -18.82
N VAL A 295 -10.91 27.88 -18.90
CA VAL A 295 -11.97 28.67 -18.25
C VAL A 295 -13.35 28.38 -18.86
N LEU A 296 -13.44 28.19 -20.18
CA LEU A 296 -14.68 27.80 -20.86
C LEU A 296 -15.16 26.41 -20.44
N LEU A 297 -14.25 25.42 -20.39
CA LEU A 297 -14.60 24.05 -19.97
C LEU A 297 -14.99 23.99 -18.50
N ALA A 298 -14.31 24.74 -17.62
CA ALA A 298 -14.69 24.87 -16.22
C ALA A 298 -16.04 25.60 -16.06
N GLY A 299 -16.29 26.64 -16.86
CA GLY A 299 -17.55 27.37 -16.90
C GLY A 299 -18.72 26.51 -17.39
N ILE A 300 -18.52 25.71 -18.44
CA ILE A 300 -19.53 24.77 -18.94
C ILE A 300 -19.82 23.69 -17.90
N ALA A 301 -18.80 23.12 -17.26
CA ALA A 301 -18.99 22.13 -16.20
C ALA A 301 -19.71 22.72 -14.97
N PHE A 302 -19.44 23.99 -14.63
CA PHE A 302 -20.13 24.71 -13.57
C PHE A 302 -21.60 24.95 -13.94
N LEU A 303 -21.88 25.43 -15.16
CA LEU A 303 -23.24 25.66 -15.64
C LEU A 303 -24.06 24.36 -15.76
N TYR A 304 -23.42 23.25 -16.14
CA TYR A 304 -24.08 21.93 -16.18
C TYR A 304 -24.48 21.44 -14.78
N ARG A 305 -23.72 21.81 -13.75
CA ARG A 305 -23.98 21.43 -12.35
C ARG A 305 -25.11 22.24 -11.71
N PHE A 306 -25.44 23.40 -12.27
CA PHE A 306 -26.53 24.28 -11.83
C PHE A 306 -27.70 24.30 -12.81
N TRP A 307 -27.69 23.49 -13.87
CA TRP A 307 -28.81 23.37 -14.78
C TRP A 307 -29.97 22.67 -14.05
N PRO A 308 -31.11 23.33 -13.84
CA PRO A 308 -32.22 22.76 -13.11
C PRO A 308 -32.85 21.65 -13.97
N HIS A 309 -32.62 20.40 -13.61
CA HIS A 309 -33.48 19.31 -14.05
C HIS A 309 -34.81 19.44 -13.29
N SER A 310 -35.78 20.07 -13.93
CA SER A 310 -37.19 20.01 -13.53
C SER A 310 -37.69 18.58 -13.71
N SER A 311 -37.73 17.82 -12.62
CA SER A 311 -38.55 16.62 -12.50
C SER A 311 -39.00 16.47 -11.05
N THR A 312 -40.24 16.87 -10.85
CA THR A 312 -41.04 16.83 -9.63
C THR A 312 -41.29 15.40 -9.13
N SER A 313 -40.98 15.15 -7.86
CA SER A 313 -41.81 14.35 -6.96
C SER A 313 -41.38 14.60 -5.52
N THR A 314 -42.19 15.36 -4.78
CA THR A 314 -42.08 15.64 -3.35
C THR A 314 -42.26 14.36 -2.53
N PRO A 315 -41.38 14.03 -1.56
CA PRO A 315 -41.66 12.99 -0.59
C PRO A 315 -42.61 13.51 0.50
N GLU A 316 -43.70 12.79 0.71
CA GLU A 316 -44.71 13.03 1.74
C GLU A 316 -44.10 12.85 3.14
N LEU A 317 -44.16 13.91 3.97
CA LEU A 317 -43.79 13.90 5.38
C LEU A 317 -44.91 13.24 6.20
N LEU A 318 -44.66 12.03 6.69
CA LEU A 318 -45.55 11.36 7.65
C LEU A 318 -45.46 12.04 9.03
N ASN A 319 -46.59 12.59 9.47
CA ASN A 319 -46.82 13.21 10.77
C ASN A 319 -46.55 12.25 11.96
N PRO A 320 -45.92 12.70 13.06
CA PRO A 320 -45.80 11.90 14.27
C PRO A 320 -47.15 11.82 15.01
N LYS A 321 -47.68 10.60 15.18
CA LYS A 321 -48.85 10.36 16.03
C LYS A 321 -48.47 10.48 17.52
N LYS A 322 -49.37 11.13 18.28
CA LYS A 322 -49.34 11.39 19.73
C LYS A 322 -49.02 10.15 20.59
N PRO A 323 -48.47 10.35 21.81
CA PRO A 323 -48.18 9.25 22.74
C PRO A 323 -49.47 8.72 23.38
N THR A 324 -49.73 7.42 23.21
CA THR A 324 -50.80 6.72 23.92
C THR A 324 -50.24 6.18 25.24
N THR A 325 -50.89 6.55 26.34
CA THR A 325 -50.67 6.11 27.71
C THR A 325 -50.59 4.58 27.85
N LEU A 326 -49.53 4.10 28.51
CA LEU A 326 -49.34 2.71 28.93
C LEU A 326 -50.38 2.32 30.00
N GLY A 327 -51.24 1.35 29.67
CA GLY A 327 -52.02 0.57 30.64
C GLY A 327 -51.20 -0.57 31.24
N PRO A 328 -51.70 -1.23 32.31
CA PRO A 328 -50.90 -2.12 33.14
C PRO A 328 -50.57 -3.45 32.45
N ILE A 329 -49.38 -3.95 32.77
CA ILE A 329 -48.75 -5.19 32.31
C ILE A 329 -49.64 -6.41 32.67
N PRO A 330 -50.01 -7.30 31.72
CA PRO A 330 -50.57 -8.59 32.05
C PRO A 330 -49.46 -9.57 32.46
N ASP A 331 -49.83 -10.41 33.43
CA ASP A 331 -48.99 -11.38 34.12
C ASP A 331 -48.41 -12.46 33.20
N ALA A 332 -47.25 -12.97 33.60
CA ALA A 332 -46.45 -13.92 32.84
C ALA A 332 -47.09 -15.30 32.78
N THR A 333 -47.46 -15.75 31.58
CA THR A 333 -47.33 -17.13 31.10
C THR A 333 -47.86 -17.21 29.67
N GLU A 334 -46.99 -17.16 28.67
CA GLU A 334 -47.18 -17.81 27.36
C GLU A 334 -45.85 -17.73 26.60
N GLU A 335 -45.38 -18.88 26.11
CA GLU A 335 -44.14 -19.03 25.35
C GLU A 335 -44.28 -18.26 24.01
N GLU A 336 -43.58 -17.13 23.87
CA GLU A 336 -43.47 -16.43 22.59
C GLU A 336 -42.66 -17.28 21.60
N ASP A 337 -43.37 -17.79 20.59
CA ASP A 337 -42.81 -18.33 19.35
C ASP A 337 -41.86 -17.29 18.72
N CYS A 338 -40.55 -17.51 18.87
CA CYS A 338 -39.50 -16.71 18.25
C CYS A 338 -39.50 -16.95 16.74
N GLY A 339 -40.41 -16.26 16.05
CA GLY A 339 -40.46 -16.22 14.59
C GLY A 339 -39.19 -15.61 14.03
N VAL A 340 -38.20 -16.45 13.69
CA VAL A 340 -36.99 -16.05 12.99
C VAL A 340 -37.37 -15.47 11.62
N SER A 341 -37.36 -14.15 11.50
CA SER A 341 -37.53 -13.50 10.20
C SER A 341 -36.38 -13.91 9.27
N LYS A 342 -36.72 -14.34 8.04
CA LYS A 342 -35.74 -14.80 7.04
C LYS A 342 -35.02 -13.67 6.29
N GLU A 343 -35.36 -12.42 6.59
CA GLU A 343 -34.74 -11.25 5.97
C GLU A 343 -33.59 -10.73 6.84
N SER A 344 -32.43 -10.52 6.21
CA SER A 344 -31.27 -9.94 6.89
C SER A 344 -31.59 -8.52 7.34
N GLU A 345 -31.40 -8.24 8.63
CA GLU A 345 -31.51 -6.90 9.20
C GLU A 345 -30.52 -5.89 8.61
N PHE A 346 -29.50 -6.35 7.87
CA PHE A 346 -28.47 -5.50 7.25
C PHE A 346 -28.66 -5.30 5.75
N PRO A 347 -28.29 -4.12 5.21
CA PRO A 347 -28.26 -3.85 3.77
C PRO A 347 -27.38 -4.83 3.01
N ALA A 348 -27.69 -5.02 1.72
CA ALA A 348 -26.86 -5.81 0.82
C ALA A 348 -25.41 -5.29 0.81
N GLY A 349 -24.45 -6.21 0.91
CA GLY A 349 -23.02 -5.87 0.89
C GLY A 349 -22.46 -5.31 2.21
N TRP A 350 -23.23 -5.24 3.30
CA TRP A 350 -22.77 -4.73 4.61
C TRP A 350 -21.44 -5.35 5.09
N TRP A 351 -21.23 -6.64 4.81
CA TRP A 351 -20.05 -7.39 5.26
C TRP A 351 -18.89 -7.44 4.26
N VAL A 352 -19.14 -7.19 2.98
CA VAL A 352 -18.19 -7.50 1.89
C VAL A 352 -18.00 -6.37 0.88
N SER A 353 -18.75 -5.28 1.00
CA SER A 353 -18.68 -4.17 0.05
C SER A 353 -17.49 -3.26 0.37
N LYS A 354 -16.56 -3.17 -0.59
CA LYS A 354 -15.46 -2.21 -0.55
C LYS A 354 -15.94 -0.75 -0.43
N ASN A 355 -17.06 -0.41 -1.08
CA ASN A 355 -17.63 0.94 -1.00
C ASN A 355 -18.16 1.26 0.41
N VAL A 356 -18.78 0.27 1.07
CA VAL A 356 -19.20 0.42 2.48
C VAL A 356 -17.98 0.57 3.38
N PHE A 357 -16.93 -0.21 3.17
CA PHE A 357 -15.70 -0.10 3.95
C PHE A 357 -15.00 1.26 3.78
N GLU A 358 -14.96 1.81 2.56
CA GLU A 358 -14.45 3.17 2.30
C GLU A 358 -15.31 4.25 2.99
N LEU A 359 -16.64 4.04 3.07
CA LEU A 359 -17.52 4.90 3.83
C LEU A 359 -17.25 4.79 5.35
N GLU A 360 -17.08 3.58 5.88
CA GLU A 360 -16.70 3.35 7.30
C GLU A 360 -15.36 4.01 7.62
N LYS A 361 -14.37 3.87 6.73
CA LYS A 361 -13.07 4.55 6.84
C LYS A 361 -13.22 6.06 7.02
N ARG A 362 -14.06 6.69 6.21
CA ARG A 362 -14.26 8.15 6.21
C ARG A 362 -15.18 8.63 7.34
N ALA A 363 -16.33 7.99 7.52
CA ALA A 363 -17.36 8.44 8.43
C ALA A 363 -17.12 7.99 9.88
N LEU A 364 -16.47 6.84 10.08
CA LEU A 364 -16.29 6.22 11.39
C LEU A 364 -14.85 6.33 11.89
N PHE A 365 -13.93 5.60 11.24
CA PHE A 365 -12.55 5.46 11.72
C PHE A 365 -11.78 6.77 11.67
N SER A 366 -12.08 7.65 10.71
CA SER A 366 -11.41 8.95 10.63
C SER A 366 -11.94 10.02 11.60
N LYS A 367 -13.09 9.78 12.24
CA LYS A 367 -13.79 10.78 13.07
C LYS A 367 -13.95 10.37 14.54
N THR A 368 -13.77 9.09 14.84
CA THR A 368 -13.99 8.53 16.17
C THR A 368 -12.67 8.45 16.94
N TRP A 369 -12.70 8.62 18.26
CA TRP A 369 -11.55 8.34 19.12
C TRP A 369 -11.33 6.84 19.24
N LEU A 370 -10.17 6.38 18.78
CA LEU A 370 -9.80 4.97 18.74
C LEU A 370 -8.80 4.68 19.86
N CYS A 371 -9.15 3.81 20.81
CA CYS A 371 -8.20 3.35 21.82
C CYS A 371 -7.28 2.29 21.20
N LEU A 372 -6.01 2.64 20.96
CA LEU A 372 -5.04 1.77 20.30
C LEU A 372 -4.01 1.15 21.24
N SER A 373 -3.78 1.75 22.42
CA SER A 373 -2.70 1.28 23.29
C SER A 373 -2.90 1.70 24.75
N HIS A 374 -1.95 1.32 25.59
CA HIS A 374 -1.85 1.74 26.99
C HIS A 374 -0.45 2.33 27.23
N ARG A 375 -0.37 3.33 28.11
CA ARG A 375 0.85 4.06 28.44
C ARG A 375 1.97 3.13 28.91
N ASN A 376 1.64 2.02 29.57
CA ASN A 376 2.61 1.06 30.10
C ASN A 376 3.29 0.19 29.04
N ARG A 377 2.90 0.32 27.76
CA ARG A 377 3.65 -0.26 26.64
C ARG A 377 4.89 0.55 26.25
N PHE A 378 5.04 1.75 26.83
CA PHE A 378 6.13 2.68 26.54
C PHE A 378 6.98 2.86 27.80
N ALA A 379 8.06 2.11 27.95
CA ALA A 379 8.88 2.15 29.17
C ALA A 379 9.86 3.33 29.19
N LYS A 380 10.40 3.70 28.02
CA LYS A 380 11.42 4.75 27.87
C LYS A 380 11.10 5.68 26.71
N VAL A 381 11.62 6.90 26.80
CA VAL A 381 11.54 7.89 25.72
C VAL A 381 12.02 7.30 24.40
N GLY A 382 11.24 7.53 23.35
CA GLY A 382 11.50 6.99 22.01
C GLY A 382 10.92 5.60 21.78
N ASP A 383 10.38 4.92 22.79
CA ASP A 383 9.57 3.71 22.55
C ASP A 383 8.42 4.04 21.63
N TYR A 384 8.23 3.22 20.59
CA TYR A 384 7.19 3.41 19.60
C TYR A 384 6.52 2.10 19.20
N GLN A 385 5.26 2.20 18.79
CA GLN A 385 4.40 1.10 18.37
C GLN A 385 3.64 1.49 17.11
N SER A 386 3.70 0.66 16.08
CA SER A 386 3.08 0.87 14.78
C SER A 386 1.78 0.06 14.65
N TYR A 387 0.75 0.66 14.06
CA TYR A 387 -0.56 0.08 13.82
C TYR A 387 -1.03 0.40 12.40
N GLU A 388 -1.91 -0.43 11.89
CA GLU A 388 -2.67 -0.15 10.67
C GLU A 388 -4.15 -0.27 11.01
N VAL A 389 -4.91 0.81 10.80
CA VAL A 389 -6.34 0.88 11.16
C VAL A 389 -7.15 1.41 10.00
N ALA A 390 -8.04 0.60 9.44
CA ALA A 390 -8.86 0.92 8.27
C ALA A 390 -8.03 1.45 7.09
N GLY A 391 -6.83 0.91 6.95
CA GLY A 391 -5.88 1.36 5.95
C GLY A 391 -5.15 2.66 6.29
N PHE A 392 -5.23 3.21 7.49
CA PHE A 392 -4.38 4.31 7.94
C PHE A 392 -3.14 3.77 8.66
N PRO A 393 -1.92 4.05 8.18
CA PRO A 393 -0.70 3.63 8.83
C PRO A 393 -0.37 4.64 9.95
N ILE A 394 -0.30 4.17 11.19
CA ILE A 394 -0.17 4.99 12.39
C ILE A 394 1.02 4.47 13.19
N PHE A 395 1.81 5.35 13.81
CA PHE A 395 2.66 4.95 14.91
C PHE A 395 2.48 5.89 16.11
N LEU A 396 2.56 5.30 17.30
CA LEU A 396 2.59 5.99 18.58
C LEU A 396 4.04 6.05 19.07
N ILE A 397 4.47 7.14 19.68
CA ILE A 397 5.82 7.29 20.25
C ILE A 397 5.79 8.06 21.56
N LEU A 398 6.61 7.64 22.52
CA LEU A 398 6.80 8.34 23.80
C LEU A 398 7.82 9.47 23.67
N GLY A 399 7.36 10.70 23.89
CA GLY A 399 8.19 11.91 23.85
C GLY A 399 9.12 12.08 25.05
N LYS A 400 10.10 12.98 24.91
CA LYS A 400 11.00 13.40 26.01
C LYS A 400 10.26 14.02 27.19
N ASP A 401 9.09 14.58 26.95
CA ASP A 401 8.16 15.11 27.94
C ASP A 401 7.23 14.05 28.55
N TRP A 402 7.54 12.76 28.33
CA TRP A 402 6.79 11.60 28.81
C TRP A 402 5.33 11.51 28.33
N LYS A 403 4.98 12.24 27.27
CA LYS A 403 3.68 12.18 26.59
C LYS A 403 3.75 11.30 25.36
N VAL A 404 2.75 10.45 25.17
CA VAL A 404 2.60 9.66 23.93
C VAL A 404 1.99 10.54 22.85
N ARG A 405 2.55 10.48 21.65
CA ARG A 405 2.06 11.17 20.44
C ARG A 405 1.82 10.16 19.33
N ALA A 406 0.92 10.49 18.42
CA ALA A 406 0.65 9.70 17.23
C ALA A 406 0.98 10.47 15.95
N PHE A 407 1.50 9.75 14.97
CA PHE A 407 1.76 10.28 13.63
C PHE A 407 1.35 9.24 12.59
N HIS A 408 1.01 9.70 11.39
CA HIS A 408 0.96 8.77 10.26
C HIS A 408 2.37 8.25 9.95
N ASN A 409 2.49 6.95 9.70
CA ASN A 409 3.77 6.31 9.38
C ASN A 409 4.16 6.52 7.91
N VAL A 410 4.27 7.79 7.52
CA VAL A 410 4.48 8.25 6.15
C VAL A 410 5.51 9.38 6.15
N CYS A 411 6.66 9.15 5.52
CA CYS A 411 7.70 10.14 5.37
C CYS A 411 7.22 11.27 4.46
N ARG A 412 7.54 12.52 4.84
CA ARG A 412 7.17 13.74 4.10
C ARG A 412 7.92 13.92 2.78
N HIS A 413 8.99 13.17 2.55
CA HIS A 413 9.82 13.30 1.36
C HIS A 413 9.24 12.52 0.16
N ARG A 414 9.17 11.20 0.23
CA ARG A 414 8.69 10.34 -0.88
C ARG A 414 7.83 9.18 -0.38
N ALA A 415 6.88 9.49 0.51
CA ALA A 415 5.85 8.60 1.05
C ALA A 415 6.32 7.31 1.75
N TYR A 416 7.61 7.01 1.85
CA TYR A 416 8.09 5.77 2.48
C TYR A 416 7.73 5.67 3.97
N THR A 417 7.67 4.47 4.50
CA THR A 417 7.44 4.25 5.94
C THR A 417 8.59 4.76 6.81
N VAL A 418 8.28 5.40 7.94
CA VAL A 418 9.27 5.90 8.91
C VAL A 418 9.71 4.77 9.86
N THR A 419 8.76 3.95 10.31
CA THR A 419 9.01 2.78 11.17
C THR A 419 8.68 1.48 10.45
N LYS A 420 9.71 0.66 10.15
CA LYS A 420 9.51 -0.66 9.52
C LYS A 420 8.99 -1.73 10.49
N LYS A 421 9.33 -1.61 11.78
CA LYS A 421 8.98 -2.60 12.82
C LYS A 421 7.65 -2.24 13.47
N GLU A 422 6.92 -3.26 13.94
CA GLU A 422 5.70 -3.08 14.74
C GLU A 422 5.97 -2.39 16.08
N CYS A 423 7.17 -2.55 16.63
CA CYS A 423 7.63 -1.79 17.79
C CYS A 423 9.14 -1.61 17.79
N GLY A 424 9.60 -0.59 18.51
CA GLY A 424 11.02 -0.33 18.72
C GLY A 424 11.24 0.82 19.68
N SER A 425 12.47 1.31 19.74
CA SER A 425 12.86 2.40 20.63
C SER A 425 13.94 3.25 19.98
N SER A 426 13.64 4.52 19.70
CA SER A 426 14.62 5.52 19.27
C SER A 426 14.08 6.93 19.50
N ALA A 427 14.92 7.84 20.00
CA ALA A 427 14.56 9.25 20.15
C ALA A 427 14.57 10.02 18.81
N VAL A 428 15.16 9.44 17.76
CA VAL A 428 15.18 9.97 16.39
C VAL A 428 14.90 8.83 15.41
N LEU A 429 13.84 8.97 14.61
CA LEU A 429 13.42 7.99 13.62
C LEU A 429 13.87 8.42 12.22
N GLY A 430 14.79 7.67 11.62
CA GLY A 430 15.28 7.90 10.27
C GLY A 430 14.53 7.07 9.23
N CYS A 431 13.96 7.73 8.23
CA CYS A 431 13.42 7.10 7.04
C CYS A 431 14.54 6.34 6.29
N ARG A 432 14.30 5.08 5.95
CA ARG A 432 15.27 4.24 5.24
C ARG A 432 15.33 4.47 3.74
N TYR A 433 14.48 5.35 3.20
CA TYR A 433 14.56 5.74 1.80
C TYR A 433 15.69 6.76 1.61
N HIS A 434 15.54 8.00 2.12
CA HIS A 434 16.50 9.09 1.90
C HIS A 434 17.09 9.68 3.20
N GLY A 435 16.97 8.98 4.32
CA GLY A 435 17.59 9.38 5.59
C GLY A 435 16.95 10.58 6.30
N TRP A 436 15.80 11.08 5.82
CA TRP A 436 15.03 12.11 6.54
C TRP A 436 14.68 11.62 7.93
N SER A 437 15.07 12.39 8.94
CA SER A 437 15.00 11.97 10.35
C SER A 437 14.11 12.88 11.16
N TYR A 438 13.26 12.28 11.99
CA TYR A 438 12.27 12.97 12.80
C TYR A 438 12.48 12.70 14.28
N ASN A 439 12.30 13.71 15.13
CA ASN A 439 12.35 13.51 16.57
C ASN A 439 11.02 12.98 17.14
N THR A 440 10.95 12.79 18.46
CA THR A 440 9.74 12.31 19.14
C THR A 440 8.53 13.28 19.09
N TYR A 441 8.73 14.53 18.65
CA TYR A 441 7.67 15.51 18.42
C TYR A 441 7.18 15.50 16.96
N GLY A 442 7.78 14.66 16.11
CA GLY A 442 7.47 14.59 14.68
C GLY A 442 8.18 15.64 13.84
N GLU A 443 9.03 16.47 14.44
CA GLU A 443 9.74 17.54 13.73
C GLU A 443 10.90 16.96 12.93
N LEU A 444 11.10 17.47 11.72
CA LEU A 444 12.21 17.09 10.85
C LEU A 444 13.53 17.66 11.41
N THR A 445 14.40 16.79 11.91
CA THR A 445 15.69 17.19 12.49
C THR A 445 16.83 17.13 11.48
N LYS A 446 16.78 16.20 10.54
CA LYS A 446 17.80 16.02 9.50
C LYS A 446 17.17 15.72 8.16
N ALA A 447 17.57 16.44 7.12
CA ALA A 447 17.26 16.18 5.73
C ALA A 447 18.58 16.17 4.94
N PRO A 448 19.20 15.00 4.74
CA PRO A 448 20.51 14.90 4.08
C PRO A 448 20.53 15.64 2.75
N HIS A 449 21.55 16.48 2.53
CA HIS A 449 21.74 17.32 1.34
C HIS A 449 20.73 18.48 1.15
N PHE A 450 19.86 18.75 2.12
CA PHE A 450 18.94 19.90 2.06
C PHE A 450 19.37 21.10 2.90
N ASP A 451 20.33 20.94 3.82
CA ASP A 451 20.69 21.99 4.80
C ASP A 451 21.18 23.29 4.14
N ASP A 452 21.83 23.20 2.97
CA ASP A 452 22.39 24.34 2.23
C ASP A 452 21.43 24.92 1.16
N ILE A 453 20.19 24.41 1.06
CA ILE A 453 19.21 24.87 0.07
C ILE A 453 18.44 26.08 0.61
N PRO A 454 18.60 27.30 0.06
CA PRO A 454 18.05 28.53 0.67
C PRO A 454 16.52 28.56 0.82
N SER A 455 15.77 27.86 -0.04
CA SER A 455 14.30 27.81 -0.02
C SER A 455 13.71 26.62 0.75
N PHE A 456 14.55 25.78 1.37
CA PHE A 456 14.08 24.63 2.13
C PHE A 456 13.87 24.97 3.60
N ASP A 457 12.60 24.96 4.03
CA ASP A 457 12.23 25.11 5.44
C ASP A 457 11.87 23.75 6.06
N ARG A 458 12.71 23.29 7.01
CA ARG A 458 12.49 22.04 7.76
C ARG A 458 11.18 22.05 8.54
N SER A 459 10.74 23.20 9.05
CA SER A 459 9.55 23.31 9.90
C SER A 459 8.25 22.95 9.15
N GLN A 460 8.21 23.17 7.83
CA GLN A 460 7.08 22.81 6.96
C GLN A 460 6.96 21.30 6.67
N ASN A 461 7.98 20.53 7.08
CA ASN A 461 8.16 19.14 6.71
C ASN A 461 8.10 18.20 7.93
N SER A 462 7.41 18.58 9.00
CA SER A 462 7.12 17.71 10.15
C SER A 462 6.19 16.55 9.75
N LEU A 463 6.22 15.43 10.47
CA LEU A 463 5.32 14.30 10.24
C LEU A 463 3.85 14.72 10.35
N PHE A 464 2.97 13.99 9.66
CA PHE A 464 1.53 14.21 9.76
C PHE A 464 1.03 13.77 11.14
N ALA A 465 0.85 14.73 12.03
CA ALA A 465 0.40 14.50 13.40
C ALA A 465 -1.05 14.01 13.43
N ILE A 466 -1.33 13.14 14.40
CA ILE A 466 -2.66 12.60 14.69
C ILE A 466 -3.03 13.05 16.11
N HIS A 467 -4.28 13.49 16.30
CA HIS A 467 -4.76 13.88 17.61
C HIS A 467 -4.62 12.73 18.60
N THR A 468 -4.02 12.98 19.75
CA THR A 468 -3.69 11.95 20.74
C THR A 468 -4.07 12.40 22.13
N VAL A 469 -4.72 11.53 22.89
CA VAL A 469 -5.05 11.74 24.31
C VAL A 469 -4.66 10.50 25.10
N THR A 470 -4.02 10.71 26.24
CA THR A 470 -3.89 9.67 27.27
C THR A 470 -4.78 10.05 28.44
N ASN A 471 -5.73 9.19 28.79
CA ASN A 471 -6.63 9.45 29.93
C ASN A 471 -5.93 9.19 31.28
N GLY A 472 -6.62 9.47 32.39
CA GLY A 472 -6.06 9.32 33.73
C GLY A 472 -5.65 7.88 34.11
N PHE A 473 -6.22 6.87 33.45
CA PHE A 473 -5.89 5.46 33.67
C PHE A 473 -4.75 4.96 32.78
N GLY A 474 -4.31 5.75 31.79
CA GLY A 474 -3.19 5.42 30.90
C GLY A 474 -3.59 4.89 29.53
N PHE A 475 -4.88 4.78 29.19
CA PHE A 475 -5.33 4.39 27.85
C PHE A 475 -5.01 5.49 26.84
N VAL A 476 -4.45 5.09 25.69
CA VAL A 476 -4.02 5.99 24.62
C VAL A 476 -5.02 5.93 23.47
N PHE A 477 -5.66 7.07 23.23
CA PHE A 477 -6.65 7.28 22.18
C PHE A 477 -6.07 8.14 21.06
N VAL A 478 -6.46 7.84 19.83
CA VAL A 478 -6.14 8.66 18.66
C VAL A 478 -7.39 9.07 17.89
N ASN A 479 -7.35 10.21 17.22
CA ASN A 479 -8.41 10.64 16.30
C ASN A 479 -7.77 11.22 15.03
N LEU A 480 -8.18 10.70 13.87
CA LEU A 480 -7.60 11.04 12.55
C LEU A 480 -8.29 12.24 11.89
N GLU A 481 -9.18 12.92 12.61
CA GLU A 481 -9.91 14.05 12.07
C GLU A 481 -8.97 15.20 11.72
N ALA A 482 -9.01 15.67 10.47
CA ALA A 482 -8.16 16.76 9.99
C ALA A 482 -8.44 18.13 10.65
N SER A 483 -9.60 18.29 11.31
CA SER A 483 -9.91 19.50 12.08
C SER A 483 -8.86 19.71 13.17
N PRO A 484 -8.35 20.93 13.39
CA PRO A 484 -7.37 21.19 14.45
C PRO A 484 -7.94 20.95 15.86
N ARG A 485 -9.27 20.88 16.01
CA ARG A 485 -9.96 20.63 17.28
C ARG A 485 -11.01 19.54 17.08
N PRO A 486 -10.68 18.27 17.34
CA PRO A 486 -11.69 17.20 17.37
C PRO A 486 -12.58 17.36 18.61
N SER A 487 -13.72 16.66 18.63
CA SER A 487 -14.52 16.53 19.86
C SER A 487 -13.68 15.90 20.98
N SER A 488 -14.02 16.15 22.25
CA SER A 488 -13.34 15.46 23.36
C SER A 488 -13.60 13.95 23.32
N ALA A 489 -12.61 13.14 23.70
CA ALA A 489 -12.81 11.70 23.93
C ALA A 489 -13.68 11.51 25.17
N ASP A 490 -14.85 10.88 25.04
CA ASP A 490 -15.66 10.49 26.21
C ASP A 490 -15.13 9.17 26.76
N THR A 491 -14.34 9.25 27.84
CA THR A 491 -13.72 8.08 28.48
C THR A 491 -14.45 7.63 29.74
N ARG A 492 -15.54 8.30 30.14
CA ARG A 492 -16.15 8.14 31.47
C ARG A 492 -16.53 6.70 31.83
N LEU A 493 -17.11 5.98 30.87
CA LEU A 493 -17.51 4.58 31.10
C LEU A 493 -16.31 3.65 31.19
N LEU A 494 -15.29 3.86 30.36
CA LEU A 494 -14.04 3.10 30.43
C LEU A 494 -13.29 3.41 31.73
N ASP A 495 -13.26 4.68 32.15
CA ASP A 495 -12.63 5.13 33.38
C ASP A 495 -13.29 4.48 34.60
N ALA A 496 -14.63 4.43 34.64
CA ALA A 496 -15.37 3.74 35.69
C ALA A 496 -15.09 2.23 35.72
N PHE A 497 -15.07 1.59 34.54
CA PHE A 497 -14.70 0.17 34.42
C PHE A 497 -13.27 -0.09 34.90
N ALA A 498 -12.32 0.74 34.45
CA ALA A 498 -10.90 0.63 34.78
C ALA A 498 -10.66 0.81 36.28
N ASN A 499 -11.30 1.79 36.90
CA ASN A 499 -11.25 2.02 38.34
C ASN A 499 -11.76 0.80 39.14
N ASN A 500 -12.92 0.26 38.76
CA ASN A 500 -13.53 -0.88 39.45
C ASN A 500 -12.71 -2.18 39.31
N ASN A 501 -11.86 -2.26 38.28
CA ASN A 501 -11.10 -3.44 37.92
C ASN A 501 -9.58 -3.29 38.08
N ARG A 502 -9.09 -2.12 38.55
CA ARG A 502 -7.66 -1.80 38.70
C ARG A 502 -6.86 -1.92 37.39
N LEU A 503 -7.44 -1.43 36.29
CA LEU A 503 -6.76 -1.26 35.00
C LEU A 503 -6.13 0.13 34.98
N ASP A 504 -5.10 0.33 35.78
CA ASP A 504 -4.48 1.64 35.97
C ASP A 504 -3.01 1.65 35.52
N SER A 505 -2.37 2.81 35.72
CA SER A 505 -0.97 3.04 35.41
C SER A 505 0.02 2.13 36.15
N GLU A 506 -0.39 1.41 37.20
CA GLU A 506 0.46 0.44 37.89
C GLU A 506 0.51 -0.94 37.19
N SER A 507 -0.32 -1.14 36.17
CA SER A 507 -0.34 -2.37 35.37
C SER A 507 0.98 -2.59 34.63
N ILE A 508 1.50 -3.80 34.59
CA ILE A 508 2.69 -4.14 33.82
C ILE A 508 2.25 -4.81 32.52
N TRP A 509 2.70 -4.29 31.37
CA TRP A 509 2.51 -4.99 30.10
C TRP A 509 3.39 -6.25 30.08
N VAL A 510 2.78 -7.39 29.79
CA VAL A 510 3.45 -8.69 29.81
C VAL A 510 3.75 -9.19 28.41
N ALA A 511 2.74 -9.18 27.54
CA ALA A 511 2.84 -9.71 26.18
C ALA A 511 1.73 -9.14 25.30
N GLY A 512 1.91 -9.22 23.99
CA GLY A 512 0.87 -8.91 23.03
C GLY A 512 1.26 -9.36 21.64
N GLN A 513 0.27 -9.72 20.83
CA GLN A 513 0.46 -10.26 19.49
C GLN A 513 -0.68 -9.82 18.59
N THR A 514 -0.41 -9.80 17.29
CA THR A 514 -1.38 -9.51 16.24
C THR A 514 -1.58 -10.75 15.37
N ILE A 515 -2.84 -11.12 15.14
CA ILE A 515 -3.23 -12.28 14.33
C ILE A 515 -4.13 -11.78 13.21
N LYS A 516 -3.86 -12.18 11.96
CA LYS A 516 -4.69 -11.81 10.80
C LYS A 516 -5.80 -12.84 10.61
N ALA A 517 -7.01 -12.34 10.38
CA ALA A 517 -8.20 -13.14 10.12
C ALA A 517 -8.99 -12.61 8.92
N ASP A 518 -9.60 -13.51 8.18
CA ASP A 518 -10.31 -13.24 6.93
C ASP A 518 -11.82 -13.07 7.17
N PHE A 519 -12.17 -12.07 7.99
CA PHE A 519 -13.54 -11.64 8.22
C PHE A 519 -13.66 -10.13 8.40
N ASN A 520 -14.88 -9.60 8.26
CA ASN A 520 -15.18 -8.17 8.45
C ASN A 520 -15.15 -7.78 9.94
N TRP A 521 -14.53 -6.65 10.27
CA TRP A 521 -14.34 -6.18 11.66
C TRP A 521 -15.64 -6.13 12.50
N LYS A 522 -16.78 -5.85 11.86
CA LYS A 522 -18.09 -5.78 12.52
C LYS A 522 -18.51 -7.11 13.15
N MET A 523 -17.96 -8.23 12.70
CA MET A 523 -18.25 -9.55 13.28
C MET A 523 -17.77 -9.67 14.73
N ALA A 524 -16.78 -8.86 15.14
CA ALA A 524 -16.33 -8.78 16.52
C ALA A 524 -17.44 -8.44 17.53
N PHE A 525 -18.48 -7.73 17.09
CA PHE A 525 -19.61 -7.33 17.94
C PHE A 525 -20.68 -8.42 18.10
N ARG A 526 -20.75 -9.39 17.18
CA ARG A 526 -21.77 -10.45 17.22
C ARG A 526 -21.39 -11.60 18.13
N GLN A 527 -20.10 -11.91 18.27
CA GLN A 527 -19.64 -12.92 19.23
C GLN A 527 -19.17 -12.23 20.52
N GLN A 528 -20.09 -11.92 21.42
CA GLN A 528 -19.77 -11.52 22.80
C GLN A 528 -19.01 -12.62 23.58
N GLN A 529 -18.78 -13.80 22.98
CA GLN A 529 -18.07 -14.97 23.54
C GLN A 529 -16.88 -15.44 22.68
N LEU A 530 -16.19 -14.54 21.95
CA LEU A 530 -15.01 -14.92 21.13
C LEU A 530 -13.87 -15.57 21.94
N ILE A 531 -13.76 -15.26 23.23
CA ILE A 531 -12.83 -15.92 24.15
C ILE A 531 -13.63 -16.43 25.34
N ASP A 532 -13.62 -17.74 25.54
CA ASP A 532 -14.17 -18.39 26.74
C ASP A 532 -13.17 -18.18 27.89
N PHE A 533 -13.22 -16.99 28.51
CA PHE A 533 -12.35 -16.63 29.62
C PHE A 533 -12.52 -17.57 30.82
N LEU A 534 -13.67 -18.24 30.95
CA LEU A 534 -13.88 -19.23 32.00
C LEU A 534 -13.05 -20.50 31.75
N LYS A 535 -12.98 -20.99 30.51
CA LYS A 535 -12.03 -22.07 30.14
C LYS A 535 -10.58 -21.65 30.31
N LEU A 536 -10.23 -20.41 29.95
CA LEU A 536 -8.89 -19.88 30.15
C LEU A 536 -8.52 -19.82 31.64
N GLU A 537 -9.42 -19.31 32.48
CA GLU A 537 -9.26 -19.27 33.94
C GLU A 537 -9.07 -20.68 34.53
N ASN A 538 -9.90 -21.64 34.13
CA ASN A 538 -9.82 -23.02 34.59
C ASN A 538 -8.48 -23.68 34.17
N ALA A 539 -7.98 -23.41 32.96
CA ALA A 539 -6.70 -23.92 32.48
C ALA A 539 -5.50 -23.32 33.24
N ILE A 540 -5.62 -22.07 33.71
CA ILE A 540 -4.59 -21.41 34.53
C ILE A 540 -4.56 -22.01 35.95
N GLU A 541 -5.72 -22.26 36.55
CA GLU A 541 -5.83 -22.86 37.88
C GLU A 541 -5.29 -24.31 37.91
N GLN A 542 -5.56 -25.12 36.89
CA GLN A 542 -5.10 -26.53 36.84
C GLN A 542 -3.58 -26.72 36.73
N LYS A 543 -2.83 -25.72 36.23
CA LYS A 543 -1.35 -25.77 36.14
C LYS A 543 -0.63 -25.27 37.40
N GLY A 544 -1.35 -24.65 38.34
CA GLY A 544 -0.81 -24.21 39.62
C GLY A 544 -0.91 -25.31 40.68
N ASN A 545 0.11 -26.15 40.81
CA ASN A 545 0.15 -27.19 41.85
C ASN A 545 0.15 -26.56 43.26
N THR A 546 -0.98 -26.62 43.96
CA THR A 546 -1.01 -26.65 45.44
C THR A 546 -2.33 -27.24 45.93
N PRO A 547 -2.35 -28.49 46.42
CA PRO A 547 -3.47 -29.02 47.17
C PRO A 547 -3.38 -28.54 48.63
N GLN A 548 -4.55 -28.29 49.25
CA GLN A 548 -4.77 -27.81 50.63
C GLN A 548 -4.79 -26.27 50.78
N VAL A 549 -5.98 -25.65 50.66
CA VAL A 549 -6.92 -25.36 51.77
C VAL A 549 -8.22 -24.89 51.12
N THR A 550 -9.11 -25.82 50.83
CA THR A 550 -10.52 -25.56 50.55
C THR A 550 -11.27 -25.51 51.87
N SER A 551 -11.36 -24.34 52.49
CA SER A 551 -12.51 -23.92 53.30
C SER A 551 -12.15 -22.68 54.09
N ILE A 552 -12.88 -21.61 53.75
CA ILE A 552 -13.09 -20.33 54.43
C ILE A 552 -12.86 -19.24 53.38
N LEU A 553 -14.00 -18.72 52.88
CA LEU A 553 -14.15 -17.58 51.96
C LEU A 553 -14.23 -17.93 50.46
N ASN A 554 -15.31 -18.64 50.10
CA ASN A 554 -16.15 -18.33 48.93
C ASN A 554 -16.77 -16.90 49.02
N TYR A 555 -15.99 -15.92 49.47
CA TYR A 555 -16.41 -14.61 49.97
C TYR A 555 -15.29 -13.66 49.51
N VAL A 556 -15.18 -13.31 48.24
CA VAL A 556 -16.16 -12.64 47.39
C VAL A 556 -15.94 -13.21 45.98
N ARG A 557 -16.96 -13.82 45.34
CA ARG A 557 -16.86 -14.24 43.92
C ARG A 557 -16.71 -13.00 43.03
N ALA A 558 -15.48 -12.53 42.85
CA ALA A 558 -15.16 -11.51 41.87
C ALA A 558 -15.35 -12.12 40.48
N LYS A 559 -16.50 -11.89 39.85
CA LYS A 559 -16.74 -12.28 38.46
C LYS A 559 -15.79 -11.46 37.57
N SER A 560 -15.16 -12.13 36.60
CA SER A 560 -14.46 -11.45 35.51
C SER A 560 -15.46 -10.57 34.76
N GLU A 561 -15.05 -9.36 34.44
CA GLU A 561 -15.90 -8.34 33.83
C GLU A 561 -15.33 -7.95 32.48
N HIS A 562 -16.21 -7.57 31.56
CA HIS A 562 -15.89 -7.18 30.20
C HIS A 562 -16.49 -5.81 29.91
N PHE A 563 -15.75 -5.00 29.16
CA PHE A 563 -16.19 -3.71 28.64
C PHE A 563 -15.83 -3.58 27.16
N SER A 564 -16.83 -3.36 26.31
CA SER A 564 -16.60 -3.06 24.90
C SER A 564 -16.59 -1.55 24.66
N LEU A 565 -15.50 -1.09 24.08
CA LEU A 565 -15.31 0.25 23.57
C LEU A 565 -15.41 0.25 22.05
N PHE A 566 -16.43 0.94 21.55
CA PHE A 566 -16.62 1.18 20.13
C PHE A 566 -15.42 1.97 19.54
N PRO A 567 -14.94 1.66 18.31
CA PRO A 567 -15.51 0.72 17.34
C PRO A 567 -14.87 -0.67 17.31
N PHE A 568 -13.86 -1.01 18.10
CA PHE A 568 -13.27 -2.36 17.95
C PHE A 568 -12.48 -2.88 19.14
N THR A 569 -12.47 -2.19 20.28
CA THR A 569 -11.62 -2.56 21.41
C THR A 569 -12.46 -3.08 22.56
N SER A 570 -12.13 -4.26 23.09
CA SER A 570 -12.76 -4.83 24.27
C SER A 570 -11.73 -5.03 25.37
N PHE A 571 -12.11 -4.77 26.61
CA PHE A 571 -11.27 -4.93 27.79
C PHE A 571 -11.84 -6.02 28.68
N TYR A 572 -10.98 -6.90 29.18
CA TYR A 572 -11.34 -8.03 30.01
C TYR A 572 -10.53 -8.00 31.30
N SER A 573 -11.22 -7.99 32.43
CA SER A 573 -10.63 -8.07 33.76
C SER A 573 -10.68 -9.51 34.25
N ILE A 574 -9.52 -10.08 34.59
CA ILE A 574 -9.37 -11.45 35.10
C ILE A 574 -9.09 -11.34 36.61
N LYS A 575 -10.15 -11.05 37.38
CA LYS A 575 -10.05 -10.66 38.80
C LYS A 575 -9.36 -11.71 39.67
N ARG A 576 -9.53 -13.00 39.37
CA ARG A 576 -8.90 -14.10 40.14
C ARG A 576 -7.38 -14.18 39.98
N ALA A 577 -6.87 -13.76 38.82
CA ALA A 577 -5.44 -13.81 38.53
C ALA A 577 -4.74 -12.47 38.82
N GLY A 578 -5.48 -11.35 38.84
CA GLY A 578 -4.90 -10.00 38.87
C GLY A 578 -4.33 -9.57 37.51
N TRP A 579 -4.95 -10.03 36.43
CA TRP A 579 -4.56 -9.76 35.04
C TRP A 579 -5.71 -9.08 34.31
N TRP A 580 -5.39 -8.38 33.24
CA TRP A 580 -6.39 -7.88 32.30
C TRP A 580 -5.84 -7.87 30.88
N CYS A 581 -6.75 -7.92 29.91
CA CYS A 581 -6.40 -7.97 28.50
C CYS A 581 -7.20 -6.94 27.72
N ALA A 582 -6.54 -6.25 26.78
CA ALA A 582 -7.20 -5.48 25.74
C ALA A 582 -7.18 -6.28 24.42
N LEU A 583 -8.35 -6.47 23.82
CA LEU A 583 -8.55 -7.16 22.55
C LEU A 583 -9.08 -6.16 21.51
N SER A 584 -8.33 -5.90 20.45
CA SER A 584 -8.67 -4.92 19.40
C SER A 584 -8.85 -5.61 18.04
N PHE A 585 -9.95 -5.31 17.35
CA PHE A 585 -10.26 -5.84 16.01
C PHE A 585 -9.97 -4.78 14.95
N LEU A 586 -8.70 -4.63 14.59
CA LEU A 586 -8.24 -3.58 13.69
C LEU A 586 -8.64 -3.90 12.24
N PRO A 587 -9.55 -3.14 11.61
CA PRO A 587 -9.95 -3.38 10.23
C PRO A 587 -8.77 -3.20 9.25
N VAL A 588 -8.56 -4.17 8.36
CA VAL A 588 -7.54 -4.10 7.28
C VAL A 588 -8.20 -3.88 5.93
N SER A 589 -9.30 -4.57 5.66
CA SER A 589 -10.13 -4.42 4.45
C SER A 589 -11.57 -4.80 4.75
N GLU A 590 -12.46 -4.71 3.76
CA GLU A 590 -13.86 -5.13 3.88
C GLU A 590 -14.03 -6.59 4.31
N GLN A 591 -13.03 -7.43 4.09
CA GLN A 591 -13.05 -8.87 4.44
C GLN A 591 -11.88 -9.32 5.32
N ARG A 592 -11.04 -8.40 5.82
CA ARG A 592 -9.88 -8.79 6.65
C ARG A 592 -9.75 -7.91 7.86
N THR A 593 -9.45 -8.54 8.99
CA THR A 593 -9.29 -7.91 10.30
C THR A 593 -8.03 -8.43 10.98
N ALA A 594 -7.24 -7.53 11.53
CA ALA A 594 -6.12 -7.86 12.40
C ALA A 594 -6.60 -7.83 13.86
N ILE A 595 -6.59 -8.99 14.51
CA ILE A 595 -6.95 -9.16 15.91
C ILE A 595 -5.70 -8.97 16.74
N ARG A 596 -5.67 -7.94 17.58
CA ARG A 596 -4.57 -7.68 18.50
C ARG A 596 -5.02 -7.97 19.92
N TYR A 597 -4.22 -8.70 20.69
CA TYR A 597 -4.36 -8.77 22.14
C TYR A 597 -3.14 -8.16 22.82
N ASP A 598 -3.36 -7.44 23.92
CA ASP A 598 -2.34 -6.92 24.83
C ASP A 598 -2.71 -7.34 26.25
N LEU A 599 -1.81 -8.08 26.89
CA LEU A 599 -2.00 -8.68 28.20
C LEU A 599 -1.19 -7.93 29.26
N TYR A 600 -1.83 -7.65 30.38
CA TYR A 600 -1.28 -6.89 31.48
C TYR A 600 -1.51 -7.62 32.81
N CYS A 601 -0.63 -7.39 33.77
CA CYS A 601 -0.77 -7.91 35.13
C CYS A 601 -0.52 -6.82 36.17
N SER A 602 -1.10 -6.99 37.36
CA SER A 602 -0.78 -6.12 38.50
C SER A 602 0.63 -6.42 39.01
N LYS A 603 1.36 -5.38 39.42
CA LYS A 603 2.72 -5.43 39.98
C LYS A 603 2.88 -6.40 41.15
N ILE A 604 1.81 -6.70 41.89
CA ILE A 604 1.78 -7.63 43.02
C ILE A 604 1.97 -9.10 42.58
N ASN A 605 1.62 -9.46 41.34
CA ASN A 605 1.59 -10.84 40.85
C ASN A 605 2.67 -11.17 39.81
N SER A 606 3.71 -10.34 39.65
CA SER A 606 4.75 -10.51 38.63
C SER A 606 5.61 -11.78 38.78
N SER A 607 5.43 -12.56 39.86
CA SER A 607 6.15 -13.81 40.16
C SER A 607 5.42 -15.09 39.71
N ARG A 608 4.16 -15.01 39.25
CA ARG A 608 3.43 -16.18 38.70
C ARG A 608 3.69 -16.30 37.18
N SER A 609 4.04 -17.51 36.72
CA SER A 609 4.48 -17.83 35.35
C SER A 609 3.50 -17.36 34.25
N GLY A 610 3.77 -16.18 33.67
CA GLY A 610 2.98 -15.59 32.58
C GLY A 610 2.99 -16.38 31.26
N LYS A 611 3.92 -17.33 31.12
CA LYS A 611 4.09 -18.16 29.92
C LYS A 611 2.87 -19.05 29.65
N ASN A 612 2.25 -19.59 30.70
CA ASN A 612 1.10 -20.49 30.59
C ASN A 612 -0.17 -19.79 30.05
N ILE A 613 -0.37 -18.51 30.40
CA ILE A 613 -1.53 -17.72 29.94
C ILE A 613 -1.41 -17.39 28.46
N LEU A 614 -0.19 -17.01 28.05
CA LEU A 614 0.12 -16.71 26.65
C LEU A 614 -0.12 -17.91 25.75
N ASP A 615 0.37 -19.09 26.15
CA ASP A 615 0.19 -20.34 25.38
C ASP A 615 -1.29 -20.70 25.22
N CYS A 616 -2.10 -20.52 26.28
CA CYS A 616 -3.55 -20.80 26.23
C CYS A 616 -4.31 -19.78 25.36
N LEU A 617 -3.98 -18.48 25.43
CA LEU A 617 -4.56 -17.46 24.57
C LEU A 617 -4.21 -17.70 23.10
N GLU A 618 -2.94 -18.02 22.80
CA GLU A 618 -2.52 -18.35 21.43
C GLU A 618 -3.24 -19.60 20.90
N ALA A 619 -3.39 -20.64 21.72
CA ALA A 619 -4.09 -21.86 21.34
C ALA A 619 -5.59 -21.62 21.09
N HIS A 620 -6.26 -20.83 21.95
CA HIS A 620 -7.68 -20.50 21.78
C HIS A 620 -7.91 -19.67 20.52
N ILE A 621 -7.09 -18.64 20.27
CA ILE A 621 -7.25 -17.82 19.06
C ILE A 621 -6.93 -18.62 17.79
N LYS A 622 -5.98 -19.57 17.83
CA LYS A 622 -5.73 -20.50 16.72
C LYS A 622 -6.92 -21.42 16.44
N LEU A 623 -7.59 -21.93 17.48
CA LEU A 623 -8.80 -22.74 17.35
C LEU A 623 -9.95 -21.93 16.74
N GLU A 624 -10.14 -20.68 17.16
CA GLU A 624 -11.14 -19.77 16.58
C GLU A 624 -10.82 -19.39 15.14
N LYS A 625 -9.54 -19.30 14.75
CA LYS A 625 -9.16 -19.13 13.33
C LYS A 625 -9.62 -20.32 12.48
N VAL A 626 -9.60 -21.52 13.03
CA VAL A 626 -10.06 -22.75 12.36
C VAL A 626 -11.59 -22.81 12.36
N GLN A 627 -12.27 -22.44 13.44
CA GLN A 627 -13.74 -22.42 13.51
C GLN A 627 -14.38 -21.27 12.72
N GLY A 628 -13.75 -20.09 12.71
CA GLY A 628 -14.11 -18.95 11.87
C GLY A 628 -13.81 -19.14 10.38
N ALA A 629 -13.08 -20.19 10.01
CA ALA A 629 -12.99 -20.63 8.60
C ALA A 629 -14.28 -21.30 8.14
N GLU A 630 -15.07 -21.89 9.05
CA GLU A 630 -16.43 -22.39 8.79
C GLU A 630 -17.49 -21.34 9.14
N VAL A 631 -17.26 -20.09 8.74
CA VAL A 631 -18.40 -19.25 8.40
C VAL A 631 -18.72 -19.56 6.94
N PHE A 632 -19.51 -20.61 6.72
CA PHE A 632 -20.33 -20.59 5.52
C PHE A 632 -21.04 -19.23 5.58
N PRO A 633 -21.00 -18.42 4.50
CA PRO A 633 -22.02 -17.42 4.32
C PRO A 633 -23.34 -18.11 4.66
N ALA A 634 -24.35 -17.37 5.09
CA ALA A 634 -25.67 -17.77 4.63
C ALA A 634 -25.57 -17.73 3.09
N MET A 635 -25.06 -18.80 2.48
CA MET A 635 -25.27 -19.15 1.12
C MET A 635 -26.77 -19.19 1.11
N ARG A 636 -27.38 -18.14 0.56
CA ARG A 636 -28.54 -18.39 -0.25
C ARG A 636 -28.07 -19.49 -1.20
N LYS A 637 -28.38 -20.74 -0.86
CA LYS A 637 -28.62 -21.74 -1.89
C LYS A 637 -29.47 -20.98 -2.91
N PRO A 638 -29.00 -20.83 -4.16
CA PRO A 638 -29.79 -20.16 -5.17
C PRO A 638 -31.15 -20.84 -5.15
N ARG A 639 -32.17 -20.16 -4.63
CA ARG A 639 -33.52 -20.58 -4.91
C ARG A 639 -33.71 -20.09 -6.33
N GLU A 640 -33.52 -21.03 -7.25
CA GLU A 640 -34.04 -21.00 -8.60
C GLU A 640 -35.54 -20.70 -8.49
N ASN A 641 -35.85 -19.41 -8.47
CA ASN A 641 -37.19 -18.92 -8.65
C ASN A 641 -37.45 -19.02 -10.16
N SER A 642 -38.55 -19.64 -10.56
CA SER A 642 -38.95 -19.72 -11.97
C SER A 642 -39.00 -18.35 -12.66
N ARG A 643 -39.29 -17.27 -11.91
CA ARG A 643 -39.21 -15.88 -12.40
C ARG A 643 -37.77 -15.38 -12.56
N PHE A 644 -36.81 -15.87 -11.77
CA PHE A 644 -35.38 -15.54 -11.94
C PHE A 644 -34.77 -16.32 -13.10
N GLN A 645 -35.10 -17.60 -13.28
CA GLN A 645 -34.75 -18.34 -14.49
C GLN A 645 -35.43 -17.73 -15.72
N GLN A 646 -36.70 -17.30 -15.63
CA GLN A 646 -37.34 -16.55 -16.71
C GLN A 646 -36.67 -15.20 -16.96
N ALA A 647 -36.22 -14.48 -15.93
CA ALA A 647 -35.51 -13.21 -16.10
C ALA A 647 -34.09 -13.38 -16.66
N GLU A 648 -33.37 -14.42 -16.23
CA GLU A 648 -32.03 -14.76 -16.71
C GLU A 648 -32.08 -15.37 -18.12
N GLN A 649 -33.15 -16.09 -18.44
CA GLN A 649 -33.45 -16.57 -19.78
C GLN A 649 -33.94 -15.43 -20.68
N LEU A 650 -34.73 -14.48 -20.16
CA LEU A 650 -35.02 -13.21 -20.87
C LEU A 650 -33.73 -12.41 -21.11
N CYS A 651 -32.84 -12.31 -20.13
CA CYS A 651 -31.56 -11.61 -20.28
C CYS A 651 -30.65 -12.32 -21.27
N LYS A 652 -30.55 -13.67 -21.23
CA LYS A 652 -29.81 -14.46 -22.23
C LYS A 652 -30.45 -14.39 -23.62
N GLU A 653 -31.77 -14.34 -23.71
CA GLU A 653 -32.50 -14.15 -24.98
C GLU A 653 -32.41 -12.71 -25.49
N LEU A 654 -32.21 -11.71 -24.62
CA LEU A 654 -31.98 -10.31 -24.97
C LEU A 654 -30.52 -10.06 -25.36
N ASP A 655 -29.56 -10.70 -24.68
CA ASP A 655 -28.12 -10.65 -24.99
C ASP A 655 -27.77 -11.50 -26.23
N CYS A 656 -28.54 -12.54 -26.55
CA CYS A 656 -28.45 -13.27 -27.82
C CYS A 656 -29.29 -12.64 -28.96
N LYS A 657 -29.96 -11.50 -28.72
CA LYS A 657 -30.75 -10.76 -29.74
C LYS A 657 -30.08 -9.48 -30.23
N SER A 658 -28.75 -9.38 -30.15
CA SER A 658 -28.01 -8.54 -31.10
C SER A 658 -27.90 -9.19 -32.48
N GLU A 659 -28.37 -10.43 -32.67
CA GLU A 659 -28.40 -11.10 -33.97
C GLU A 659 -29.71 -11.87 -34.16
N LEU A 660 -30.77 -11.19 -34.61
CA LEU A 660 -31.80 -11.83 -35.41
C LEU A 660 -32.19 -10.92 -36.58
N ILE A 661 -31.54 -11.14 -37.72
CA ILE A 661 -32.27 -11.14 -38.98
C ILE A 661 -33.14 -12.41 -38.97
N GLY A 662 -34.46 -12.21 -38.90
CA GLY A 662 -35.42 -13.05 -39.63
C GLY A 662 -36.19 -14.14 -38.87
N LYS A 663 -37.51 -13.93 -38.84
CA LYS A 663 -38.64 -14.90 -38.87
C LYS A 663 -39.08 -15.52 -37.53
N ASP A 664 -40.27 -15.13 -37.06
CA ASP A 664 -41.58 -15.85 -37.17
C ASP A 664 -41.63 -17.03 -36.17
N LEU A 665 -42.66 -17.28 -35.36
CA LEU A 665 -44.00 -16.76 -35.16
C LEU A 665 -44.55 -17.46 -33.89
N ALA A 666 -45.47 -16.76 -33.23
CA ALA A 666 -46.69 -17.22 -32.57
C ALA A 666 -46.74 -18.55 -31.77
N TRP A 667 -47.26 -18.38 -30.53
CA TRP A 667 -47.87 -19.31 -29.56
C TRP A 667 -46.98 -19.75 -28.40
#